data_AF-A0A1X6N4N5-F1
#
_entry.id   AF-A0A1X6N4N5-F1
#
_cell.length_a   1.000
_cell.length_b   1.000
_cell.length_c   1.000
_cell.angle_alpha   90.00
_cell.angle_beta   90.00
_cell.angle_gamma   90.00
#
_symmetry.space_group_name_H-M   'P 1'
#
loop_
_entity.id
_entity.type
_entity.pdbx_description
1 polymer ?
#
loop_
_entity_poly.entity_id
_entity_poly.type
_entity_poly.pdbx_seq_one_letter_code
_entity_poly.pdbx_strand_id
1 'polypeptide(L)'
;MSDYWARRDRLILEDRAQRVDVEKLRTLSDIEAQAEQIIRQIRVEEAAAVWGVGSRSVFEYNPVEDSPNVFPGMAFLTDPCTIIIFVQARETVANTKLFKILNRMPKGALLHVHLDATVNVRILLELALAQPAMHVRTLTRLTVSNIKARLPMFKALPPDQIASFSSLTDESYPGEEWVPLHRARETFDASLGGSAGFDDWVVGALMINPAEAYGRFNTPMKIWAKFSSTFRICHPLVYHTSIWGEYIRRFILSSIEDGISYIEARINFLSRYMTGPDGEENVPHREWLIMYDRIVKDVKEELRPQGREDEFVGSRIIYTTIRVVTPEELEWYLEDCLALKQEFPHLIAGFDLVGHEDSLRPLIDYIEPLTRFVERQKEVGVEIPFIFHAGETLGDGDAPDMNLYDAILLGTKRIGHGVSLVKHPRLMEICKERDIAVEICPISTARSQRLTSSMPAHPLPILVNHGVHIALCSDDPAVFGNMGLSFDFFQVLVASEVTGLITLGEFAKDSIKHSTLDKDEQRRALALWEIQWQKFLRWVVEQQMIFVLYIFLPISTSADLWDIMLKSTLWAVIGFRRRRWMVACKPLPFSCALRRTHNPSTDNAESRRDSPILMLQLIATTDAGTSGGLSACSNDIAPERRIIMLAMDAKLGFKTTFYSPYTILANASPGSVDSSVWDTSSACFALAHSTVADAALVNVSPTLCTASYLYLSHTARRLHWGRLKDLLLLP
;
A
#
# COMPACT_ATOMS: atom_id res chain seq x y z
N MET A 1 -18.78 47.09 -0.52
CA MET A 1 -17.42 46.51 -0.35
C MET A 1 -17.25 45.84 1.01
N SER A 2 -17.10 46.56 2.13
CA SER A 2 -16.88 45.92 3.46
C SER A 2 -17.89 44.80 3.78
N ASP A 3 -19.20 45.07 3.69
CA ASP A 3 -20.26 44.07 3.85
C ASP A 3 -20.14 42.87 2.89
N TYR A 4 -19.72 43.08 1.64
CA TYR A 4 -19.53 41.98 0.68
C TYR A 4 -18.36 41.06 1.10
N TRP A 5 -17.25 41.63 1.58
CA TRP A 5 -16.14 40.85 2.14
C TRP A 5 -16.59 40.08 3.37
N ALA A 6 -17.26 40.73 4.33
CA ALA A 6 -17.80 40.07 5.52
C ALA A 6 -18.78 38.93 5.18
N ARG A 7 -19.67 39.10 4.18
CA ARG A 7 -20.58 38.04 3.72
C ARG A 7 -19.87 36.92 2.97
N ARG A 8 -18.87 37.23 2.13
CA ARG A 8 -18.03 36.25 1.43
C ARG A 8 -17.23 35.41 2.43
N ASP A 9 -16.59 36.05 3.39
CA ASP A 9 -15.69 35.38 4.32
C ASP A 9 -16.49 34.56 5.34
N ARG A 10 -17.69 35.01 5.71
CA ARG A 10 -18.66 34.19 6.45
C ARG A 10 -19.12 32.97 5.64
N LEU A 11 -19.46 33.12 4.35
CA LEU A 11 -19.86 31.99 3.51
C LEU A 11 -18.72 30.94 3.36
N ILE A 12 -17.47 31.40 3.25
CA ILE A 12 -16.28 30.52 3.22
C ILE A 12 -16.08 29.80 4.57
N LEU A 13 -16.42 30.44 5.69
CA LEU A 13 -16.40 29.80 7.01
C LEU A 13 -17.57 28.83 7.21
N GLU A 14 -18.77 29.15 6.70
CA GLU A 14 -19.97 28.29 6.75
C GLU A 14 -19.76 27.00 5.92
N ASP A 15 -19.22 27.11 4.70
CA ASP A 15 -18.79 25.99 3.84
C ASP A 15 -17.76 25.10 4.55
N ARG A 16 -16.66 25.70 5.01
CA ARG A 16 -15.55 24.93 5.60
C ARG A 16 -15.89 24.34 6.96
N ALA A 17 -16.82 24.91 7.72
CA ALA A 17 -17.15 24.49 9.08
C ALA A 17 -17.69 23.05 9.20
N GLN A 18 -18.06 22.41 8.08
CA GLN A 18 -18.52 21.02 8.08
C GLN A 18 -17.38 19.99 8.12
N ARG A 19 -16.14 20.37 7.76
CA ARG A 19 -14.99 19.45 7.63
C ARG A 19 -14.52 18.87 8.96
N VAL A 20 -13.98 17.64 8.88
CA VAL A 20 -13.43 16.90 10.03
C VAL A 20 -12.26 17.62 10.72
N ASP A 21 -11.44 18.40 9.99
CA ASP A 21 -10.26 19.08 10.53
C ASP A 21 -10.53 20.48 11.14
N VAL A 22 -11.77 20.98 11.11
CA VAL A 22 -12.12 22.35 11.53
C VAL A 22 -11.79 22.65 12.98
N GLU A 23 -12.11 21.75 13.89
CA GLU A 23 -11.85 21.96 15.32
C GLU A 23 -10.34 22.02 15.58
N LYS A 24 -9.57 21.16 14.90
CA LYS A 24 -8.11 21.16 15.01
C LYS A 24 -7.47 22.39 14.36
N LEU A 25 -7.93 22.79 13.17
CA LEU A 25 -7.46 24.00 12.48
C LEU A 25 -7.75 25.30 13.26
N ARG A 26 -8.74 25.29 14.17
CA ARG A 26 -9.00 26.38 15.13
C ARG A 26 -8.13 26.32 16.40
N THR A 27 -7.46 25.19 16.64
CA THR A 27 -6.70 24.87 17.88
C THR A 27 -5.30 24.33 17.56
N LEU A 28 -4.67 24.91 16.53
CA LEU A 28 -3.27 24.63 16.19
C LEU A 28 -2.33 25.22 17.25
N SER A 29 -1.34 24.44 17.65
CA SER A 29 -0.15 24.95 18.33
C SER A 29 0.81 25.63 17.35
N ASP A 30 1.69 26.50 17.84
CA ASP A 30 2.65 27.23 17.00
C ASP A 30 3.52 26.31 16.14
N ILE A 31 3.84 25.11 16.65
CA ILE A 31 4.66 24.11 15.95
C ILE A 31 3.87 23.38 14.86
N GLU A 32 2.57 23.13 15.06
CA GLU A 32 1.69 22.56 14.05
C GLU A 32 1.47 23.54 12.90
N ALA A 33 1.26 24.83 13.21
CA ALA A 33 1.16 25.89 12.20
C ALA A 33 2.45 26.04 11.38
N GLN A 34 3.62 25.97 12.02
CA GLN A 34 4.92 25.98 11.33
C GLN A 34 5.10 24.74 10.44
N ALA A 35 4.83 23.54 10.94
CA ALA A 35 4.97 22.30 10.17
C ALA A 35 4.01 22.24 8.98
N GLU A 36 2.75 22.64 9.14
CA GLU A 36 1.77 22.77 8.04
C GLU A 36 2.28 23.74 6.95
N GLN A 37 2.81 24.90 7.35
CA GLN A 37 3.40 25.86 6.41
C GLN A 37 4.62 25.29 5.67
N ILE A 38 5.49 24.55 6.36
CA ILE A 38 6.65 23.88 5.76
C ILE A 38 6.21 22.84 4.72
N ILE A 39 5.22 21.99 5.04
CA ILE A 39 4.73 20.98 4.11
C ILE A 39 4.08 21.62 2.87
N ARG A 40 3.27 22.68 3.03
CA ARG A 40 2.71 23.39 1.86
C ARG A 40 3.78 24.10 1.03
N GLN A 41 4.80 24.68 1.64
CA GLN A 41 5.92 25.28 0.92
C GLN A 41 6.69 24.22 0.10
N ILE A 42 7.01 23.07 0.70
CA ILE A 42 7.67 21.95 0.01
C ILE A 42 6.78 21.41 -1.12
N ARG A 43 5.48 21.30 -0.91
CA ARG A 43 4.51 20.89 -1.95
C ARG A 43 4.54 21.83 -3.16
N VAL A 44 4.58 23.14 -2.94
CA VAL A 44 4.69 24.14 -4.02
C VAL A 44 6.04 24.07 -4.74
N GLU A 45 7.13 23.82 -4.02
CA GLU A 45 8.45 23.56 -4.63
C GLU A 45 8.44 22.31 -5.52
N GLU A 46 7.87 21.20 -5.05
CA GLU A 46 7.81 19.95 -5.82
C GLU A 46 6.82 20.05 -6.99
N ALA A 47 5.70 20.77 -6.83
CA ALA A 47 4.77 21.08 -7.93
C ALA A 47 5.46 21.79 -9.10
N ALA A 48 6.48 22.60 -8.84
CA ALA A 48 7.28 23.26 -9.88
C ALA A 48 8.51 22.44 -10.34
N ALA A 49 9.19 21.74 -9.43
CA ALA A 49 10.50 21.12 -9.69
C ALA A 49 10.48 19.62 -9.99
N VAL A 50 9.39 18.91 -9.62
CA VAL A 50 9.23 17.46 -9.82
C VAL A 50 8.08 17.17 -10.78
N TRP A 51 6.96 17.89 -10.63
CA TRP A 51 5.73 17.69 -11.40
C TRP A 51 5.49 18.77 -12.46
N GLY A 52 6.39 19.75 -12.56
CA GLY A 52 6.25 20.90 -13.45
C GLY A 52 6.92 20.68 -14.81
N VAL A 53 6.17 20.87 -15.90
CA VAL A 53 6.79 21.25 -17.17
C VAL A 53 7.42 22.64 -17.00
N GLY A 54 8.68 22.82 -17.42
CA GLY A 54 9.53 23.97 -17.02
C GLY A 54 9.10 25.37 -17.51
N SER A 55 7.92 25.51 -18.11
CA SER A 55 7.35 26.77 -18.59
C SER A 55 6.43 27.39 -17.54
N ARG A 56 6.49 28.71 -17.32
CA ARG A 56 5.70 29.38 -16.27
C ARG A 56 4.28 29.76 -16.71
N SER A 57 3.93 29.44 -17.95
CA SER A 57 2.69 29.84 -18.61
C SER A 57 2.30 28.81 -19.67
N VAL A 58 1.00 28.61 -19.87
CA VAL A 58 0.45 27.79 -20.98
C VAL A 58 0.89 28.36 -22.34
N PHE A 59 1.11 29.67 -22.43
CA PHE A 59 1.60 30.35 -23.64
C PHE A 59 3.13 30.24 -23.83
N GLU A 60 3.85 29.70 -22.84
CA GLU A 60 5.30 29.42 -22.89
C GLU A 60 5.59 27.91 -22.99
N TYR A 61 4.57 27.06 -22.98
CA TYR A 61 4.74 25.61 -23.08
C TYR A 61 5.07 25.21 -24.52
N ASN A 62 6.27 24.69 -24.72
CA ASN A 62 6.68 24.06 -25.97
C ASN A 62 6.62 22.53 -25.80
N PRO A 63 5.78 21.80 -26.54
CA PRO A 63 5.71 20.35 -26.44
C PRO A 63 7.05 19.69 -26.79
N VAL A 64 7.48 18.74 -25.96
CA VAL A 64 8.62 17.86 -26.24
C VAL A 64 8.06 16.44 -26.36
N GLU A 65 8.32 15.77 -27.48
CA GLU A 65 7.67 14.50 -27.84
C GLU A 65 7.89 13.39 -26.80
N ASP A 66 9.06 13.38 -26.13
CA ASP A 66 9.43 12.42 -25.08
C ASP A 66 9.18 12.92 -23.63
N SER A 67 8.43 14.01 -23.42
CA SER A 67 8.15 14.50 -22.06
C SER A 67 7.22 13.53 -21.32
N PRO A 68 7.64 12.92 -20.19
CA PRO A 68 6.76 12.04 -19.44
C PRO A 68 5.60 12.86 -18.85
N ASN A 69 4.37 12.35 -18.99
CA ASN A 69 3.17 13.00 -18.45
C ASN A 69 3.02 12.61 -16.97
N VAL A 70 3.55 13.44 -16.07
CA VAL A 70 3.65 13.17 -14.63
C VAL A 70 3.04 14.36 -13.87
N PHE A 71 2.12 14.12 -12.93
CA PHE A 71 1.41 15.20 -12.21
C PHE A 71 1.07 14.83 -10.75
N PRO A 72 0.85 15.82 -9.85
CA PRO A 72 0.55 15.54 -8.44
C PRO A 72 -0.80 14.83 -8.31
N GLY A 73 -0.84 13.70 -7.61
CA GLY A 73 -2.07 12.91 -7.46
C GLY A 73 -2.43 12.08 -8.70
N MET A 74 -1.51 11.92 -9.66
CA MET A 74 -1.67 10.91 -10.71
C MET A 74 -1.83 9.52 -10.09
N ALA A 75 -2.61 8.65 -10.75
CA ALA A 75 -2.40 7.22 -10.57
C ALA A 75 -0.91 6.92 -10.83
N PHE A 76 -0.31 5.95 -10.12
CA PHE A 76 1.11 5.58 -10.24
C PHE A 76 1.53 5.01 -11.62
N LEU A 77 0.70 5.23 -12.64
CA LEU A 77 0.55 4.45 -13.85
C LEU A 77 0.16 5.43 -14.98
N THR A 78 1.14 6.07 -15.62
CA THR A 78 0.93 6.76 -16.91
C THR A 78 1.52 5.94 -18.06
N ASP A 79 1.03 6.22 -19.27
CA ASP A 79 0.75 5.20 -20.30
C ASP A 79 1.92 5.02 -21.32
N PRO A 80 1.78 4.28 -22.44
CA PRO A 80 2.22 2.90 -22.51
C PRO A 80 3.51 2.69 -23.32
N CYS A 81 4.53 3.54 -23.14
CA CYS A 81 5.83 3.39 -23.83
C CYS A 81 6.97 2.93 -22.89
N THR A 82 7.25 1.62 -22.91
CA THR A 82 8.33 0.94 -22.19
C THR A 82 8.10 0.74 -20.68
N ILE A 83 8.64 -0.37 -20.16
CA ILE A 83 8.58 -0.81 -18.74
C ILE A 83 9.17 0.23 -17.75
N ILE A 84 9.91 1.21 -18.26
CA ILE A 84 10.64 2.25 -17.54
C ILE A 84 9.70 3.21 -16.76
N ILE A 85 8.49 3.48 -17.25
CA ILE A 85 7.65 4.58 -16.72
C ILE A 85 7.09 4.31 -15.31
N PHE A 86 6.80 3.05 -14.95
CA PHE A 86 6.34 2.72 -13.59
C PHE A 86 7.45 2.78 -12.55
N VAL A 87 8.66 2.33 -12.96
CA VAL A 87 9.89 2.49 -12.20
C VAL A 87 10.06 3.98 -11.89
N GLN A 88 10.01 4.83 -12.93
CA GLN A 88 10.04 6.29 -12.78
C GLN A 88 8.94 6.84 -11.86
N ALA A 89 7.66 6.50 -12.04
CA ALA A 89 6.58 7.10 -11.24
C ALA A 89 6.73 6.80 -9.73
N ARG A 90 6.96 5.54 -9.36
CA ARG A 90 7.14 5.15 -7.94
C ARG A 90 8.47 5.65 -7.37
N GLU A 91 9.56 5.61 -8.14
CA GLU A 91 10.87 6.09 -7.68
C GLU A 91 10.95 7.61 -7.60
N THR A 92 10.26 8.36 -8.47
CA THR A 92 10.11 9.81 -8.35
C THR A 92 9.38 10.16 -7.05
N VAL A 93 8.24 9.50 -6.76
CA VAL A 93 7.54 9.66 -5.48
C VAL A 93 8.47 9.34 -4.30
N ALA A 94 9.12 8.16 -4.31
CA ALA A 94 10.04 7.76 -3.25
C ALA A 94 11.25 8.70 -3.07
N ASN A 95 11.62 9.44 -4.11
CA ASN A 95 12.70 10.42 -4.06
C ASN A 95 12.30 11.83 -3.60
N THR A 96 11.01 12.18 -3.57
CA THR A 96 10.53 13.48 -3.06
C THR A 96 10.95 13.76 -1.61
N LYS A 97 11.06 15.04 -1.24
CA LYS A 97 11.18 15.47 0.15
C LYS A 97 9.88 15.11 0.90
N LEU A 98 8.71 15.32 0.30
CA LEU A 98 7.42 15.01 0.92
C LEU A 98 7.29 13.54 1.32
N PHE A 99 7.57 12.59 0.44
CA PHE A 99 7.52 11.15 0.78
C PHE A 99 8.51 10.79 1.88
N LYS A 100 9.74 11.31 1.82
CA LYS A 100 10.78 11.08 2.84
C LYS A 100 10.40 11.66 4.22
N ILE A 101 9.55 12.68 4.26
CA ILE A 101 8.93 13.19 5.50
C ILE A 101 7.77 12.29 5.94
N LEU A 102 6.82 11.98 5.06
CA LEU A 102 5.64 11.14 5.38
C LEU A 102 6.02 9.71 5.80
N ASN A 103 7.14 9.18 5.31
CA ASN A 103 7.70 7.90 5.76
C ASN A 103 7.95 7.89 7.28
N ARG A 104 8.30 9.03 7.86
CA ARG A 104 8.50 9.21 9.32
C ARG A 104 7.26 9.68 10.08
N MET A 105 6.14 9.91 9.41
CA MET A 105 4.90 10.32 10.07
C MET A 105 4.28 9.13 10.82
N PRO A 106 3.87 9.29 12.09
CA PRO A 106 3.08 8.28 12.79
C PRO A 106 1.65 8.25 12.22
N LYS A 107 1.27 7.14 11.59
CA LYS A 107 0.02 7.01 10.81
C LYS A 107 -1.17 6.50 11.63
N GLY A 108 -0.93 6.14 12.89
CA GLY A 108 -1.95 5.57 13.78
C GLY A 108 -2.20 4.11 13.46
N ALA A 109 -3.45 3.75 13.16
CA ALA A 109 -3.84 2.38 12.85
C ALA A 109 -4.02 2.12 11.35
N LEU A 110 -3.58 0.94 10.89
CA LEU A 110 -3.98 0.37 9.60
C LEU A 110 -5.27 -0.44 9.82
N LEU A 111 -6.41 0.20 9.56
CA LEU A 111 -7.73 -0.39 9.80
C LEU A 111 -8.28 -1.24 8.63
N HIS A 112 -7.67 -1.18 7.44
CA HIS A 112 -8.10 -1.92 6.26
C HIS A 112 -6.92 -2.43 5.44
N VAL A 113 -6.77 -3.76 5.41
CA VAL A 113 -5.69 -4.50 4.76
C VAL A 113 -6.06 -5.98 4.68
N HIS A 114 -5.78 -6.66 3.57
CA HIS A 114 -5.92 -8.11 3.46
C HIS A 114 -4.57 -8.79 3.74
N LEU A 115 -4.53 -9.71 4.71
CA LEU A 115 -3.26 -10.31 5.17
C LEU A 115 -2.45 -10.92 4.01
N ASP A 116 -3.13 -11.62 3.09
CA ASP A 116 -2.58 -12.32 1.92
C ASP A 116 -1.66 -11.45 1.03
N ALA A 117 -1.84 -10.12 1.04
CA ALA A 117 -1.12 -9.15 0.21
C ALA A 117 -0.26 -8.15 1.02
N THR A 118 0.10 -8.48 2.26
CA THR A 118 0.85 -7.58 3.16
C THR A 118 2.36 -7.63 3.01
N VAL A 119 2.93 -8.77 2.63
CA VAL A 119 4.39 -8.97 2.54
C VAL A 119 4.86 -8.89 1.09
N ASN A 120 6.01 -8.25 0.86
CA ASN A 120 6.62 -8.15 -0.46
C ASN A 120 6.75 -9.54 -1.13
N VAL A 121 6.23 -9.67 -2.35
CA VAL A 121 6.13 -10.95 -3.07
C VAL A 121 7.47 -11.65 -3.31
N ARG A 122 8.62 -10.94 -3.31
CA ARG A 122 9.94 -11.58 -3.36
C ARG A 122 10.29 -12.25 -2.04
N ILE A 123 9.95 -11.65 -0.90
CA ILE A 123 10.12 -12.26 0.43
C ILE A 123 9.19 -13.48 0.56
N LEU A 124 7.96 -13.41 0.07
CA LEU A 124 7.06 -14.58 0.02
C LEU A 124 7.68 -15.73 -0.82
N LEU A 125 8.27 -15.42 -1.97
CA LEU A 125 8.96 -16.40 -2.80
C LEU A 125 10.22 -16.98 -2.11
N GLU A 126 11.01 -16.16 -1.42
CA GLU A 126 12.16 -16.60 -0.61
C GLU A 126 11.73 -17.56 0.51
N LEU A 127 10.65 -17.24 1.24
CA LEU A 127 10.08 -18.09 2.28
C LEU A 127 9.52 -19.41 1.73
N ALA A 128 8.93 -19.38 0.52
CA ALA A 128 8.44 -20.56 -0.17
C ALA A 128 9.56 -21.45 -0.71
N LEU A 129 10.62 -20.87 -1.28
CA LEU A 129 11.82 -21.58 -1.76
C LEU A 129 12.56 -22.30 -0.63
N ALA A 130 12.43 -21.82 0.61
CA ALA A 130 12.99 -22.46 1.79
C ALA A 130 12.21 -23.71 2.24
N GLN A 131 11.00 -23.99 1.72
CA GLN A 131 10.20 -25.16 2.10
C GLN A 131 10.41 -26.33 1.13
N PRO A 132 10.97 -27.49 1.56
CA PRO A 132 11.18 -28.65 0.69
C PRO A 132 9.89 -29.25 0.12
N ALA A 133 8.78 -29.13 0.87
CA ALA A 133 7.47 -29.63 0.47
C ALA A 133 6.80 -28.79 -0.64
N MET A 134 7.25 -27.57 -0.90
CA MET A 134 6.59 -26.66 -1.84
C MET A 134 6.88 -27.03 -3.29
N HIS A 135 5.81 -27.18 -4.09
CA HIS A 135 5.86 -27.52 -5.50
C HIS A 135 5.17 -26.45 -6.35
N VAL A 136 5.57 -26.39 -7.62
CA VAL A 136 4.99 -25.54 -8.66
C VAL A 136 4.60 -26.37 -9.88
N ARG A 137 3.55 -25.97 -10.58
CA ARG A 137 3.18 -26.51 -11.90
C ARG A 137 2.65 -25.46 -12.85
N THR A 138 2.59 -25.79 -14.13
CA THR A 138 1.91 -25.03 -15.17
C THR A 138 1.09 -25.95 -16.07
N LEU A 139 0.00 -25.45 -16.67
CA LEU A 139 -0.87 -26.25 -17.55
C LEU A 139 -0.16 -26.80 -18.81
N THR A 140 0.98 -26.20 -19.19
CA THR A 140 1.83 -26.63 -20.31
C THR A 140 3.27 -26.17 -20.05
N ARG A 141 4.26 -26.89 -20.61
CA ARG A 141 5.66 -26.46 -20.73
C ARG A 141 5.80 -24.96 -21.01
N LEU A 142 6.65 -24.31 -20.24
CA LEU A 142 6.96 -22.88 -20.39
C LEU A 142 7.93 -22.65 -21.56
N THR A 143 7.63 -21.63 -22.37
CA THR A 143 8.44 -21.20 -23.52
C THR A 143 8.40 -19.69 -23.68
N VAL A 144 9.33 -19.13 -24.46
CA VAL A 144 9.44 -17.68 -24.72
C VAL A 144 8.13 -17.08 -25.24
N SER A 145 7.34 -17.85 -26.00
CA SER A 145 6.07 -17.41 -26.56
C SER A 145 4.89 -17.46 -25.58
N ASN A 146 4.93 -18.29 -24.54
CA ASN A 146 3.77 -18.55 -23.68
C ASN A 146 3.92 -18.08 -22.22
N ILE A 147 5.14 -17.80 -21.75
CA ILE A 147 5.43 -17.46 -20.34
C ILE A 147 4.58 -16.28 -19.80
N LYS A 148 4.33 -15.25 -20.62
CA LYS A 148 3.48 -14.08 -20.27
C LYS A 148 1.97 -14.36 -20.21
N ALA A 149 1.56 -15.59 -20.52
CA ALA A 149 0.16 -16.04 -20.50
C ALA A 149 -0.07 -17.28 -19.61
N ARG A 150 1.00 -17.91 -19.11
CA ARG A 150 0.92 -19.04 -18.17
C ARG A 150 1.24 -18.54 -16.76
N LEU A 151 0.29 -18.74 -15.86
CA LEU A 151 0.45 -18.48 -14.43
C LEU A 151 0.96 -19.75 -13.73
N PRO A 152 1.82 -19.63 -12.71
CA PRO A 152 2.14 -20.76 -11.83
C PRO A 152 0.90 -21.17 -11.04
N MET A 153 0.87 -22.45 -10.66
CA MET A 153 0.06 -22.95 -9.55
C MET A 153 1.02 -23.54 -8.52
N PHE A 154 0.81 -23.26 -7.24
CA PHE A 154 1.62 -23.81 -6.14
C PHE A 154 0.79 -24.76 -5.28
N LYS A 155 1.44 -25.73 -4.64
CA LYS A 155 0.90 -26.52 -3.53
C LYS A 155 2.07 -27.10 -2.73
N ALA A 156 1.93 -27.27 -1.43
CA ALA A 156 2.79 -28.22 -0.72
C ALA A 156 2.31 -29.66 -0.98
N LEU A 157 3.23 -30.61 -1.09
CA LEU A 157 2.92 -32.03 -1.28
C LEU A 157 3.55 -32.88 -0.18
N PRO A 158 2.86 -33.95 0.26
CA PRO A 158 3.44 -34.95 1.16
C PRO A 158 4.74 -35.58 0.63
N PRO A 159 5.66 -36.02 1.52
CA PRO A 159 6.97 -36.53 1.11
C PRO A 159 6.94 -37.77 0.19
N ASP A 160 5.87 -38.55 0.22
CA ASP A 160 5.61 -39.70 -0.65
C ASP A 160 5.02 -39.32 -2.02
N GLN A 161 4.52 -38.09 -2.17
CA GLN A 161 3.91 -37.53 -3.39
C GLN A 161 4.85 -36.57 -4.14
N ILE A 162 6.11 -36.44 -3.70
CA ILE A 162 7.12 -35.59 -4.35
C ILE A 162 7.36 -36.07 -5.79
N ALA A 163 7.14 -35.17 -6.74
CA ALA A 163 7.17 -35.50 -8.16
C ALA A 163 8.59 -35.76 -8.71
N SER A 164 8.68 -36.62 -9.72
CA SER A 164 9.93 -37.01 -10.38
C SER A 164 10.44 -36.02 -11.44
N PHE A 165 9.63 -35.03 -11.84
CA PHE A 165 9.99 -34.02 -12.82
C PHE A 165 10.88 -32.93 -12.21
N SER A 166 11.91 -32.52 -12.94
CA SER A 166 12.93 -31.56 -12.48
C SER A 166 12.72 -30.12 -12.96
N SER A 167 11.92 -29.90 -14.00
CA SER A 167 11.87 -28.64 -14.77
C SER A 167 10.47 -28.37 -15.34
N LEU A 168 10.11 -27.10 -15.48
CA LEU A 168 8.90 -26.61 -16.17
C LEU A 168 9.15 -26.26 -17.65
N THR A 169 10.42 -26.22 -18.07
CA THR A 169 10.88 -25.68 -19.37
C THR A 169 11.48 -26.75 -20.29
N ASP A 170 11.76 -27.94 -19.77
CA ASP A 170 12.33 -29.06 -20.52
C ASP A 170 11.32 -29.66 -21.51
N GLU A 171 11.83 -30.27 -22.59
CA GLU A 171 11.04 -30.97 -23.62
C GLU A 171 10.19 -32.11 -23.03
N SER A 172 10.63 -32.68 -21.90
CA SER A 172 10.03 -33.82 -21.20
C SER A 172 8.88 -33.45 -20.25
N TYR A 173 8.64 -32.17 -19.96
CA TYR A 173 7.57 -31.75 -19.07
C TYR A 173 6.20 -31.78 -19.78
N PRO A 174 5.26 -32.67 -19.40
CA PRO A 174 4.01 -32.86 -20.14
C PRO A 174 3.00 -31.72 -19.95
N GLY A 175 3.16 -30.90 -18.91
CA GLY A 175 2.11 -30.02 -18.39
C GLY A 175 1.32 -30.68 -17.26
N GLU A 176 0.73 -29.86 -16.40
CA GLU A 176 -0.11 -30.22 -15.23
C GLU A 176 0.56 -31.05 -14.12
N GLU A 177 1.72 -31.64 -14.37
CA GLU A 177 2.57 -32.30 -13.39
C GLU A 177 3.26 -31.33 -12.44
N TRP A 178 3.51 -31.76 -11.20
CA TRP A 178 4.22 -30.97 -10.20
C TRP A 178 5.74 -31.04 -10.37
N VAL A 179 6.43 -29.98 -9.96
CA VAL A 179 7.90 -29.88 -9.90
C VAL A 179 8.28 -29.25 -8.56
N PRO A 180 9.27 -29.78 -7.81
CA PRO A 180 9.74 -29.16 -6.56
C PRO A 180 10.20 -27.72 -6.81
N LEU A 181 9.75 -26.76 -5.99
CA LEU A 181 9.87 -25.33 -6.26
C LEU A 181 11.33 -24.88 -6.48
N HIS A 182 12.25 -25.38 -5.66
CA HIS A 182 13.68 -25.12 -5.79
C HIS A 182 14.25 -25.69 -7.11
N ARG A 183 13.85 -26.88 -7.54
CA ARG A 183 14.28 -27.49 -8.82
C ARG A 183 13.76 -26.73 -10.03
N ALA A 184 12.50 -26.30 -10.01
CA ALA A 184 11.92 -25.49 -11.07
C ALA A 184 12.66 -24.16 -11.29
N ARG A 185 13.24 -23.60 -10.22
CA ARG A 185 14.08 -22.40 -10.25
C ARG A 185 15.53 -22.67 -10.68
N GLU A 186 16.11 -23.79 -10.25
CA GLU A 186 17.48 -24.20 -10.63
C GLU A 186 17.60 -24.58 -12.11
N THR A 187 16.58 -25.24 -12.66
CA THR A 187 16.59 -25.80 -14.03
C THR A 187 15.97 -24.88 -15.09
N PHE A 188 15.47 -23.71 -14.69
CA PHE A 188 14.75 -22.81 -15.58
C PHE A 188 15.62 -22.38 -16.77
N ASP A 189 15.05 -22.42 -17.98
CA ASP A 189 15.78 -22.20 -19.22
C ASP A 189 16.54 -20.84 -19.24
N ALA A 190 17.81 -20.87 -19.62
CA ALA A 190 18.65 -19.68 -19.71
C ALA A 190 18.13 -18.63 -20.72
N SER A 191 17.44 -19.06 -21.78
CA SER A 191 16.76 -18.19 -22.74
C SER A 191 15.54 -17.46 -22.17
N LEU A 192 15.00 -17.95 -21.04
CA LEU A 192 13.97 -17.29 -20.24
C LEU A 192 14.55 -16.45 -19.09
N GLY A 193 15.88 -16.36 -18.96
CA GLY A 193 16.56 -15.62 -17.91
C GLY A 193 17.03 -16.48 -16.71
N GLY A 194 16.94 -17.80 -16.81
CA GLY A 194 17.36 -18.72 -15.75
C GLY A 194 16.62 -18.48 -14.42
N SER A 195 17.27 -18.74 -13.29
CA SER A 195 16.65 -18.57 -11.96
C SER A 195 16.13 -17.15 -11.67
N ALA A 196 16.74 -16.11 -12.24
CA ALA A 196 16.24 -14.74 -12.12
C ALA A 196 14.97 -14.51 -12.97
N GLY A 197 14.92 -15.12 -14.17
CA GLY A 197 13.72 -15.15 -15.00
C GLY A 197 12.56 -15.93 -14.38
N PHE A 198 12.85 -17.00 -13.63
CA PHE A 198 11.87 -17.70 -12.80
C PHE A 198 11.30 -16.77 -11.72
N ASP A 199 12.17 -16.09 -10.97
CA ASP A 199 11.76 -15.18 -9.90
C ASP A 199 10.88 -14.04 -10.45
N ASP A 200 11.28 -13.42 -11.56
CA ASP A 200 10.52 -12.34 -12.18
C ASP A 200 9.19 -12.81 -12.82
N TRP A 201 9.12 -14.06 -13.29
CA TRP A 201 7.86 -14.67 -13.75
C TRP A 201 6.89 -14.91 -12.59
N VAL A 202 7.35 -15.45 -11.46
CA VAL A 202 6.51 -15.68 -10.27
C VAL A 202 6.07 -14.35 -9.64
N VAL A 203 6.99 -13.38 -9.51
CA VAL A 203 6.71 -12.02 -9.03
C VAL A 203 5.69 -11.32 -9.95
N GLY A 204 5.86 -11.41 -11.27
CA GLY A 204 4.92 -10.87 -12.25
C GLY A 204 3.55 -11.55 -12.24
N ALA A 205 3.48 -12.84 -11.85
CA ALA A 205 2.21 -13.53 -11.63
C ALA A 205 1.49 -13.02 -10.37
N LEU A 206 2.22 -12.82 -9.28
CA LEU A 206 1.71 -12.37 -7.96
C LEU A 206 1.38 -10.87 -7.87
N MET A 207 1.81 -10.04 -8.83
CA MET A 207 1.57 -8.58 -8.84
C MET A 207 0.70 -8.13 -10.02
N ILE A 208 0.03 -6.98 -9.88
CA ILE A 208 -0.61 -6.27 -11.00
C ILE A 208 0.42 -5.38 -11.69
N ASN A 209 0.80 -5.73 -12.92
CA ASN A 209 1.74 -4.93 -13.70
C ASN A 209 1.05 -3.74 -14.41
N PRO A 210 1.65 -2.54 -14.44
CA PRO A 210 1.14 -1.34 -15.12
C PRO A 210 0.74 -1.56 -16.58
N ALA A 211 1.66 -2.12 -17.38
CA ALA A 211 1.43 -2.40 -18.80
C ALA A 211 0.30 -3.42 -19.02
N GLU A 212 0.06 -4.29 -18.03
CA GLU A 212 -1.10 -5.17 -18.06
C GLU A 212 -2.38 -4.43 -17.66
N ALA A 213 -2.36 -3.62 -16.60
CA ALA A 213 -3.52 -2.86 -16.13
C ALA A 213 -4.08 -1.84 -17.15
N TYR A 214 -3.22 -1.25 -17.99
CA TYR A 214 -3.62 -0.27 -19.00
C TYR A 214 -3.80 -0.88 -20.40
N GLY A 215 -2.86 -1.71 -20.86
CA GLY A 215 -2.93 -2.33 -22.19
C GLY A 215 -3.82 -3.57 -22.28
N ARG A 216 -3.71 -4.51 -21.32
CA ARG A 216 -4.30 -5.86 -21.42
C ARG A 216 -5.65 -5.99 -20.70
N PHE A 217 -5.72 -5.44 -19.50
CA PHE A 217 -6.82 -5.57 -18.53
C PHE A 217 -7.59 -4.25 -18.40
N ASN A 218 -7.94 -3.66 -19.55
CA ASN A 218 -8.44 -2.29 -19.67
C ASN A 218 -9.91 -2.04 -19.24
N THR A 219 -10.55 -2.96 -18.50
CA THR A 219 -11.91 -2.82 -17.95
C THR A 219 -11.97 -3.42 -16.54
N PRO A 220 -12.87 -2.95 -15.63
CA PRO A 220 -12.96 -3.43 -14.24
C PRO A 220 -12.96 -4.95 -14.12
N MET A 221 -13.85 -5.64 -14.83
CA MET A 221 -13.92 -7.12 -14.88
C MET A 221 -12.59 -7.79 -15.26
N LYS A 222 -11.80 -7.21 -16.17
CA LYS A 222 -10.51 -7.78 -16.59
C LYS A 222 -9.41 -7.57 -15.54
N ILE A 223 -9.37 -6.39 -14.91
CA ILE A 223 -8.36 -6.10 -13.88
C ILE A 223 -8.67 -6.86 -12.59
N TRP A 224 -9.96 -6.99 -12.23
CA TRP A 224 -10.42 -7.90 -11.18
C TRP A 224 -10.07 -9.37 -11.47
N ALA A 225 -10.24 -9.85 -12.71
CA ALA A 225 -9.81 -11.22 -13.06
C ALA A 225 -8.30 -11.46 -12.87
N LYS A 226 -7.44 -10.44 -13.09
CA LYS A 226 -6.00 -10.51 -12.77
C LYS A 226 -5.75 -10.38 -11.25
N PHE A 227 -6.44 -9.48 -10.57
CA PHE A 227 -6.38 -9.29 -9.11
C PHE A 227 -6.77 -10.57 -8.37
N SER A 228 -7.95 -11.14 -8.57
CA SER A 228 -8.36 -12.43 -7.97
C SER A 228 -7.42 -13.59 -8.33
N SER A 229 -6.69 -13.49 -9.46
CA SER A 229 -5.65 -14.48 -9.79
C SER A 229 -4.40 -14.38 -8.91
N THR A 230 -4.02 -13.20 -8.40
CA THR A 230 -2.86 -13.08 -7.49
C THR A 230 -3.13 -13.79 -6.17
N PHE A 231 -4.31 -13.60 -5.57
CA PHE A 231 -4.73 -14.31 -4.34
C PHE A 231 -4.77 -15.81 -4.54
N ARG A 232 -5.38 -16.30 -5.63
CA ARG A 232 -5.43 -17.75 -5.93
C ARG A 232 -4.04 -18.37 -6.10
N ILE A 233 -3.03 -17.58 -6.48
CA ILE A 233 -1.64 -18.03 -6.61
C ILE A 233 -0.90 -17.93 -5.26
N CYS A 234 -1.11 -16.87 -4.48
CA CYS A 234 -0.43 -16.67 -3.21
C CYS A 234 -1.01 -17.50 -2.05
N HIS A 235 -2.30 -17.85 -2.09
CA HIS A 235 -2.98 -18.60 -1.02
C HIS A 235 -2.23 -19.87 -0.57
N PRO A 236 -1.86 -20.83 -1.45
CA PRO A 236 -1.07 -22.01 -1.06
C PRO A 236 0.37 -21.71 -0.58
N LEU A 237 0.88 -20.48 -0.76
CA LEU A 237 2.16 -20.04 -0.20
C LEU A 237 2.00 -19.39 1.18
N VAL A 238 0.95 -18.58 1.36
CA VAL A 238 0.67 -17.88 2.63
C VAL A 238 0.06 -18.83 3.65
N TYR A 239 -0.97 -19.59 3.27
CA TYR A 239 -1.68 -20.56 4.10
C TYR A 239 -0.93 -21.91 4.12
N HIS A 240 0.30 -21.84 4.61
CA HIS A 240 1.17 -22.96 4.93
C HIS A 240 1.89 -22.67 6.26
N THR A 241 1.75 -23.55 7.26
CA THR A 241 2.20 -23.30 8.65
C THR A 241 3.64 -22.81 8.77
N SER A 242 4.55 -23.39 7.98
CA SER A 242 5.99 -23.07 8.03
C SER A 242 6.35 -21.70 7.44
N ILE A 243 5.41 -21.04 6.75
CA ILE A 243 5.57 -19.70 6.16
C ILE A 243 4.77 -18.67 6.98
N TRP A 244 3.54 -19.02 7.38
CA TRP A 244 2.58 -18.19 8.13
C TRP A 244 3.20 -17.34 9.25
N GLY A 245 4.01 -17.95 10.13
CA GLY A 245 4.59 -17.26 11.30
C GLY A 245 5.57 -16.13 10.94
N GLU A 246 6.54 -16.40 10.06
CA GLU A 246 7.50 -15.36 9.62
C GLU A 246 6.85 -14.38 8.64
N TYR A 247 5.84 -14.80 7.85
CA TYR A 247 5.04 -13.91 7.02
C TYR A 247 4.35 -12.82 7.88
N ILE A 248 3.59 -13.22 8.91
CA ILE A 248 2.93 -12.28 9.84
C ILE A 248 3.98 -11.41 10.55
N ARG A 249 5.11 -11.99 10.98
CA ARG A 249 6.18 -11.24 11.64
C ARG A 249 6.77 -10.16 10.72
N ARG A 250 7.00 -10.46 9.43
CA ARG A 250 7.47 -9.48 8.42
C ARG A 250 6.45 -8.39 8.18
N PHE A 251 5.17 -8.73 8.05
CA PHE A 251 4.09 -7.75 7.91
C PHE A 251 4.07 -6.76 9.08
N ILE A 252 4.00 -7.26 10.32
CA ILE A 252 3.94 -6.42 11.52
C ILE A 252 5.17 -5.51 11.62
N LEU A 253 6.39 -6.05 11.46
CA LEU A 253 7.62 -5.26 11.54
C LEU A 253 7.68 -4.16 10.46
N SER A 254 7.37 -4.49 9.20
CA SER A 254 7.35 -3.50 8.11
C SER A 254 6.29 -2.41 8.30
N SER A 255 5.19 -2.72 9.00
CA SER A 255 4.15 -1.75 9.34
C SER A 255 4.64 -0.76 10.42
N ILE A 256 5.32 -1.28 11.44
CA ILE A 256 5.93 -0.46 12.51
C ILE A 256 7.03 0.44 11.94
N GLU A 257 7.84 -0.07 11.00
CA GLU A 257 8.86 0.70 10.29
C GLU A 257 8.26 1.83 9.43
N ASP A 258 7.06 1.66 8.88
CA ASP A 258 6.28 2.72 8.22
C ASP A 258 5.47 3.60 9.21
N GLY A 259 5.67 3.46 10.53
CA GLY A 259 5.04 4.30 11.54
C GLY A 259 3.58 3.97 11.86
N ILE A 260 3.14 2.74 11.59
CA ILE A 260 1.82 2.20 11.96
C ILE A 260 1.92 1.54 13.33
N SER A 261 1.13 2.00 14.31
CA SER A 261 1.18 1.53 15.70
C SER A 261 0.11 0.50 16.06
N TYR A 262 -0.93 0.35 15.25
CA TYR A 262 -2.00 -0.64 15.44
C TYR A 262 -2.52 -1.19 14.11
N ILE A 263 -3.04 -2.41 14.08
CA ILE A 263 -3.42 -3.11 12.84
C ILE A 263 -4.72 -3.90 13.05
N GLU A 264 -5.64 -3.85 12.08
CA GLU A 264 -6.80 -4.75 11.97
C GLU A 264 -6.83 -5.41 10.58
N ALA A 265 -6.21 -6.58 10.47
CA ALA A 265 -6.07 -7.29 9.19
C ALA A 265 -7.26 -8.20 8.90
N ARG A 266 -7.80 -8.15 7.68
CA ARG A 266 -8.69 -9.19 7.16
C ARG A 266 -7.89 -10.49 6.97
N ILE A 267 -8.38 -11.59 7.53
CA ILE A 267 -7.89 -12.94 7.22
C ILE A 267 -9.02 -13.72 6.56
N ASN A 268 -8.71 -14.36 5.43
CA ASN A 268 -9.67 -15.08 4.59
C ASN A 268 -9.80 -16.54 5.04
N PHE A 269 -10.89 -16.83 5.75
CA PHE A 269 -11.19 -18.15 6.32
C PHE A 269 -11.98 -19.07 5.37
N LEU A 270 -12.04 -18.75 4.06
CA LEU A 270 -12.72 -19.58 3.05
C LEU A 270 -12.20 -21.03 3.01
N SER A 271 -10.90 -21.22 3.22
CA SER A 271 -10.27 -22.55 3.32
C SER A 271 -10.35 -23.03 4.76
N ARG A 272 -11.24 -23.99 5.06
CA ARG A 272 -11.53 -24.49 6.43
C ARG A 272 -10.32 -25.05 7.20
N TYR A 273 -9.25 -25.35 6.49
CA TYR A 273 -7.98 -25.82 7.02
C TYR A 273 -6.81 -25.15 6.26
N MET A 274 -5.71 -24.91 6.97
CA MET A 274 -4.43 -24.50 6.41
C MET A 274 -3.55 -25.73 6.15
N THR A 275 -2.63 -25.64 5.19
CA THR A 275 -1.67 -26.71 4.90
C THR A 275 -0.64 -26.85 6.01
N GLY A 276 -0.49 -28.06 6.55
CA GLY A 276 0.51 -28.39 7.55
C GLY A 276 1.91 -28.63 6.96
N PRO A 277 2.95 -28.84 7.80
CA PRO A 277 4.32 -29.11 7.35
C PRO A 277 4.47 -30.48 6.65
N ASP A 278 3.44 -31.31 6.75
CA ASP A 278 3.26 -32.60 6.11
C ASP A 278 2.68 -32.49 4.69
N GLY A 279 2.25 -31.29 4.26
CA GLY A 279 1.63 -31.06 2.94
C GLY A 279 0.14 -31.36 2.88
N GLU A 280 -0.52 -31.64 4.01
CA GLU A 280 -1.95 -31.93 4.10
C GLU A 280 -2.76 -30.73 4.63
N GLU A 281 -3.98 -30.57 4.12
CA GLU A 281 -4.89 -29.47 4.50
C GLU A 281 -5.65 -29.84 5.80
N ASN A 282 -4.92 -29.86 6.92
CA ASN A 282 -5.40 -30.41 8.19
C ASN A 282 -5.39 -29.45 9.39
N VAL A 283 -4.87 -28.22 9.24
CA VAL A 283 -4.65 -27.29 10.37
C VAL A 283 -5.86 -26.36 10.56
N PRO A 284 -6.66 -26.49 11.64
CA PRO A 284 -7.91 -25.74 11.81
C PRO A 284 -7.67 -24.28 12.21
N HIS A 285 -8.66 -23.41 11.94
CA HIS A 285 -8.62 -21.96 12.17
C HIS A 285 -8.10 -21.54 13.56
N ARG A 286 -8.46 -22.30 14.60
CA ARG A 286 -7.98 -22.13 15.98
C ARG A 286 -6.46 -22.00 16.09
N GLU A 287 -5.72 -22.87 15.39
CA GLU A 287 -4.25 -22.85 15.44
C GLU A 287 -3.67 -21.65 14.68
N TRP A 288 -4.39 -21.12 13.69
CA TRP A 288 -4.00 -19.91 12.96
C TRP A 288 -3.99 -18.70 13.91
N LEU A 289 -5.02 -18.59 14.76
CA LEU A 289 -5.15 -17.56 15.79
C LEU A 289 -4.08 -17.73 16.88
N ILE A 290 -3.79 -18.96 17.33
CA ILE A 290 -2.74 -19.22 18.32
C ILE A 290 -1.35 -18.81 17.78
N MET A 291 -1.06 -19.12 16.51
CA MET A 291 0.17 -18.64 15.86
C MET A 291 0.20 -17.11 15.74
N TYR A 292 -0.92 -16.48 15.37
CA TYR A 292 -1.01 -15.03 15.23
C TYR A 292 -0.80 -14.29 16.57
N ASP A 293 -1.52 -14.69 17.62
CA ASP A 293 -1.41 -14.17 18.99
C ASP A 293 0.01 -14.30 19.53
N ARG A 294 0.65 -15.45 19.28
CA ARG A 294 2.06 -15.66 19.62
C ARG A 294 2.97 -14.69 18.88
N ILE A 295 2.85 -14.55 17.55
CA ILE A 295 3.73 -13.63 16.80
C ILE A 295 3.54 -12.17 17.23
N VAL A 296 2.31 -11.74 17.54
CA VAL A 296 2.03 -10.40 18.10
C VAL A 296 2.69 -10.20 19.46
N LYS A 297 2.79 -11.24 20.29
CA LYS A 297 3.51 -11.22 21.58
C LYS A 297 5.02 -11.24 21.40
N ASP A 298 5.55 -12.16 20.58
CA ASP A 298 6.97 -12.32 20.29
C ASP A 298 7.57 -11.01 19.73
N VAL A 299 6.87 -10.29 18.83
CA VAL A 299 7.30 -8.97 18.33
C VAL A 299 7.31 -7.90 19.43
N LYS A 300 6.30 -7.85 20.32
CA LYS A 300 6.30 -6.90 21.44
C LYS A 300 7.46 -7.15 22.42
N GLU A 301 7.78 -8.42 22.66
CA GLU A 301 8.92 -8.81 23.49
C GLU A 301 10.27 -8.46 22.83
N GLU A 302 10.36 -8.47 21.50
CA GLU A 302 11.53 -8.06 20.70
C GLU A 302 11.76 -6.53 20.72
N LEU A 303 10.69 -5.73 20.77
CA LEU A 303 10.76 -4.26 20.80
C LEU A 303 11.10 -3.69 22.20
N ARG A 304 10.65 -4.35 23.27
CA ARG A 304 10.93 -4.00 24.67
C ARG A 304 12.41 -3.73 24.98
N PRO A 305 13.39 -4.62 24.69
CA PRO A 305 14.81 -4.35 24.95
C PRO A 305 15.41 -3.26 24.06
N GLN A 306 14.72 -2.85 22.98
CA GLN A 306 15.12 -1.73 22.13
C GLN A 306 14.59 -0.38 22.66
N GLY A 307 13.72 -0.37 23.67
CA GLY A 307 12.98 0.81 24.11
C GLY A 307 11.88 1.25 23.14
N ARG A 308 11.41 0.34 22.28
CA ARG A 308 10.46 0.59 21.17
C ARG A 308 9.07 0.02 21.43
N GLU A 309 8.79 -0.45 22.64
CA GLU A 309 7.48 -1.02 23.03
C GLU A 309 6.29 -0.08 22.81
N ASP A 310 6.49 1.23 22.91
CA ASP A 310 5.47 2.25 22.64
C ASP A 310 5.30 2.61 21.14
N GLU A 311 6.03 1.94 20.24
CA GLU A 311 5.78 2.04 18.79
C GLU A 311 4.66 1.10 18.33
N PHE A 312 4.37 0.02 19.06
CA PHE A 312 3.41 -1.01 18.64
C PHE A 312 2.40 -1.40 19.73
N VAL A 313 1.19 -0.86 19.61
CA VAL A 313 0.04 -1.14 20.49
C VAL A 313 -0.45 -2.58 20.32
N GLY A 314 -0.44 -3.13 19.11
CA GLY A 314 -0.82 -4.52 18.83
C GLY A 314 -1.44 -4.73 17.45
N SER A 315 -2.00 -5.92 17.23
CA SER A 315 -2.74 -6.26 16.02
C SER A 315 -3.95 -7.13 16.37
N ARG A 316 -5.01 -7.05 15.58
CA ARG A 316 -6.21 -7.89 15.64
C ARG A 316 -6.62 -8.40 14.25
N ILE A 317 -7.50 -9.39 14.24
CA ILE A 317 -8.00 -10.09 13.06
C ILE A 317 -9.45 -9.71 12.83
N ILE A 318 -9.79 -9.31 11.61
CA ILE A 318 -11.17 -9.27 11.12
C ILE A 318 -11.40 -10.58 10.37
N TYR A 319 -12.40 -11.34 10.80
CA TYR A 319 -12.73 -12.63 10.20
C TYR A 319 -13.46 -12.36 8.88
N THR A 320 -12.95 -12.89 7.77
CA THR A 320 -13.62 -12.73 6.46
C THR A 320 -13.82 -14.03 5.71
N THR A 321 -14.85 -14.01 4.86
CA THR A 321 -15.06 -15.01 3.80
C THR A 321 -15.50 -14.30 2.52
N ILE A 322 -15.42 -14.99 1.39
CA ILE A 322 -15.67 -14.39 0.07
C ILE A 322 -17.17 -14.40 -0.25
N ARG A 323 -17.69 -13.33 -0.87
CA ARG A 323 -19.10 -13.10 -1.29
C ARG A 323 -19.63 -14.05 -2.38
N VAL A 324 -18.99 -15.21 -2.53
CA VAL A 324 -19.32 -16.30 -3.45
C VAL A 324 -20.00 -17.47 -2.72
N VAL A 325 -19.77 -17.63 -1.41
CA VAL A 325 -20.37 -18.69 -0.59
C VAL A 325 -21.89 -18.56 -0.55
N THR A 326 -22.60 -19.66 -0.40
CA THR A 326 -24.07 -19.61 -0.23
C THR A 326 -24.45 -19.09 1.17
N PRO A 327 -25.68 -18.60 1.40
CA PRO A 327 -26.12 -18.21 2.75
C PRO A 327 -26.03 -19.33 3.78
N GLU A 328 -26.27 -20.58 3.38
CA GLU A 328 -26.17 -21.77 4.23
C GLU A 328 -24.70 -22.13 4.55
N GLU A 329 -23.76 -21.86 3.62
CA GLU A 329 -22.33 -21.98 3.90
C GLU A 329 -21.83 -20.84 4.80
N LEU A 330 -22.32 -19.62 4.60
CA LEU A 330 -22.01 -18.45 5.43
C LEU A 330 -22.34 -18.72 6.91
N GLU A 331 -23.45 -19.42 7.18
CA GLU A 331 -23.86 -19.80 8.53
C GLU A 331 -22.83 -20.67 9.28
N TRP A 332 -22.05 -21.50 8.56
CA TRP A 332 -20.94 -22.24 9.16
C TRP A 332 -19.77 -21.31 9.56
N TYR A 333 -19.40 -20.38 8.68
CA TYR A 333 -18.34 -19.39 8.96
C TYR A 333 -18.72 -18.43 10.10
N LEU A 334 -20.02 -18.12 10.25
CA LEU A 334 -20.54 -17.27 11.33
C LEU A 334 -20.50 -17.96 12.70
N GLU A 335 -20.87 -19.24 12.79
CA GLU A 335 -20.75 -20.01 14.06
C GLU A 335 -19.28 -20.32 14.40
N ASP A 336 -18.41 -20.55 13.41
CA ASP A 336 -16.95 -20.66 13.62
C ASP A 336 -16.36 -19.34 14.14
N CYS A 337 -16.75 -18.20 13.56
CA CYS A 337 -16.37 -16.88 14.06
C CYS A 337 -16.85 -16.61 15.51
N LEU A 338 -18.04 -17.08 15.89
CA LEU A 338 -18.52 -17.03 17.29
C LEU A 338 -17.62 -17.85 18.21
N ALA A 339 -17.34 -19.11 17.87
CA ALA A 339 -16.49 -19.99 18.67
C ALA A 339 -15.07 -19.43 18.86
N LEU A 340 -14.46 -18.92 17.80
CA LEU A 340 -13.15 -18.28 17.87
C LEU A 340 -13.17 -16.96 18.66
N LYS A 341 -14.26 -16.18 18.62
CA LYS A 341 -14.43 -14.99 19.48
C LYS A 341 -14.56 -15.36 20.96
N GLN A 342 -15.20 -16.49 21.30
CA GLN A 342 -15.30 -16.97 22.68
C GLN A 342 -13.93 -17.38 23.25
N GLU A 343 -13.08 -18.06 22.46
CA GLU A 343 -11.75 -18.48 22.92
C GLU A 343 -10.73 -17.32 22.87
N PHE A 344 -10.80 -16.45 21.87
CA PHE A 344 -9.86 -15.35 21.63
C PHE A 344 -10.55 -13.98 21.53
N PRO A 345 -11.22 -13.50 22.60
CA PRO A 345 -12.00 -12.27 22.56
C PRO A 345 -11.16 -11.02 22.25
N HIS A 346 -9.85 -11.06 22.55
CA HIS A 346 -8.89 -9.99 22.30
C HIS A 346 -8.30 -9.98 20.88
N LEU A 347 -8.50 -11.05 20.08
CA LEU A 347 -7.98 -11.15 18.71
C LEU A 347 -9.03 -10.81 17.65
N ILE A 348 -10.24 -11.37 17.75
CA ILE A 348 -11.29 -11.14 16.76
C ILE A 348 -11.89 -9.74 16.94
N ALA A 349 -11.56 -8.84 16.03
CA ALA A 349 -12.03 -7.46 15.97
C ALA A 349 -13.47 -7.35 15.46
N GLY A 350 -13.82 -8.09 14.41
CA GLY A 350 -15.11 -8.00 13.72
C GLY A 350 -15.26 -9.01 12.59
N PHE A 351 -16.35 -8.90 11.82
CA PHE A 351 -16.67 -9.76 10.67
C PHE A 351 -16.92 -8.92 9.39
N ASP A 352 -16.50 -9.43 8.23
CA ASP A 352 -16.53 -8.73 6.94
C ASP A 352 -16.66 -9.73 5.75
N LEU A 353 -17.17 -9.26 4.60
CA LEU A 353 -17.51 -10.05 3.41
C LEU A 353 -16.82 -9.47 2.17
N VAL A 354 -15.86 -10.21 1.61
CA VAL A 354 -14.82 -9.64 0.73
C VAL A 354 -14.86 -10.16 -0.72
N GLY A 355 -14.36 -9.36 -1.66
CA GLY A 355 -14.29 -9.68 -3.09
C GLY A 355 -15.27 -8.87 -3.96
N HIS A 356 -15.10 -8.97 -5.29
CA HIS A 356 -15.67 -8.08 -6.31
C HIS A 356 -17.19 -7.82 -6.17
N GLU A 357 -17.54 -6.67 -5.62
CA GLU A 357 -18.90 -6.32 -5.24
C GLU A 357 -19.87 -6.24 -6.44
N ASP A 358 -19.41 -5.73 -7.59
CA ASP A 358 -20.19 -5.62 -8.84
C ASP A 358 -20.61 -6.98 -9.46
N SER A 359 -19.97 -8.10 -9.08
CA SER A 359 -20.22 -9.42 -9.73
C SER A 359 -20.54 -10.57 -8.78
N LEU A 360 -20.46 -10.35 -7.47
CA LEU A 360 -20.73 -11.34 -6.44
C LEU A 360 -22.03 -11.02 -5.70
N ARG A 361 -22.34 -11.74 -4.61
CA ARG A 361 -23.61 -11.57 -3.91
C ARG A 361 -23.67 -10.23 -3.14
N PRO A 362 -24.75 -9.45 -3.28
CA PRO A 362 -25.01 -8.28 -2.45
C PRO A 362 -25.30 -8.69 -1.00
N LEU A 363 -25.28 -7.74 -0.05
CA LEU A 363 -25.55 -8.01 1.36
C LEU A 363 -26.99 -8.47 1.60
N ILE A 364 -27.95 -8.01 0.78
CA ILE A 364 -29.36 -8.43 0.83
C ILE A 364 -29.55 -9.96 0.75
N ASP A 365 -28.70 -10.68 0.00
CA ASP A 365 -28.71 -12.16 -0.10
C ASP A 365 -28.39 -12.85 1.24
N TYR A 366 -27.73 -12.15 2.16
CA TYR A 366 -27.16 -12.69 3.40
C TYR A 366 -27.86 -12.17 4.65
N ILE A 367 -28.94 -11.39 4.54
CA ILE A 367 -29.60 -10.75 5.70
C ILE A 367 -30.14 -11.76 6.71
N GLU A 368 -30.64 -12.93 6.28
CA GLU A 368 -31.13 -13.97 7.20
C GLU A 368 -30.00 -14.52 8.12
N PRO A 369 -28.90 -15.11 7.60
CA PRO A 369 -27.81 -15.58 8.46
C PRO A 369 -27.10 -14.44 9.21
N LEU A 370 -26.97 -13.24 8.64
CA LEU A 370 -26.36 -12.10 9.33
C LEU A 370 -27.22 -11.58 10.51
N THR A 371 -28.55 -11.53 10.34
CA THR A 371 -29.47 -11.15 11.42
C THR A 371 -29.47 -12.21 12.52
N ARG A 372 -29.52 -13.49 12.15
CA ARG A 372 -29.42 -14.63 13.06
C ARG A 372 -28.10 -14.59 13.85
N PHE A 373 -26.98 -14.26 13.22
CA PHE A 373 -25.70 -14.09 13.91
C PHE A 373 -25.72 -12.97 14.96
N VAL A 374 -26.44 -11.87 14.71
CA VAL A 374 -26.66 -10.78 15.70
C VAL A 374 -27.59 -11.22 16.86
N GLU A 375 -28.42 -12.24 16.68
CA GLU A 375 -29.16 -12.89 17.77
C GLU A 375 -28.28 -13.88 18.55
N ARG A 376 -27.57 -14.75 17.85
CA ARG A 376 -26.62 -15.74 18.41
C ARG A 376 -25.51 -15.08 19.24
N GLN A 377 -24.99 -13.93 18.80
CA GLN A 377 -24.08 -13.08 19.59
C GLN A 377 -24.63 -12.79 21.00
N LYS A 378 -25.92 -12.44 21.11
CA LYS A 378 -26.58 -12.11 22.39
C LYS A 378 -26.84 -13.34 23.25
N GLU A 379 -27.15 -14.48 22.64
CA GLU A 379 -27.28 -15.77 23.35
C GLU A 379 -25.94 -16.23 23.94
N VAL A 380 -24.86 -16.04 23.19
CA VAL A 380 -23.49 -16.47 23.53
C VAL A 380 -22.78 -15.46 24.45
N GLY A 381 -23.23 -14.20 24.49
CA GLY A 381 -22.66 -13.14 25.32
C GLY A 381 -21.39 -12.50 24.74
N VAL A 382 -21.26 -12.48 23.40
CA VAL A 382 -20.13 -11.87 22.69
C VAL A 382 -20.60 -10.79 21.73
N GLU A 383 -19.76 -9.77 21.51
CA GLU A 383 -20.00 -8.70 20.53
C GLU A 383 -18.94 -8.78 19.42
N ILE A 384 -19.41 -8.89 18.17
CA ILE A 384 -18.61 -8.94 16.95
C ILE A 384 -19.19 -7.90 15.99
N PRO A 385 -18.61 -6.68 15.93
CA PRO A 385 -19.09 -5.65 15.02
C PRO A 385 -18.85 -6.05 13.56
N PHE A 386 -19.80 -5.71 12.70
CA PHE A 386 -19.60 -5.77 11.25
C PHE A 386 -18.72 -4.61 10.77
N ILE A 387 -17.90 -4.87 9.75
CA ILE A 387 -16.94 -3.93 9.16
C ILE A 387 -16.95 -4.13 7.63
N PHE A 388 -18.13 -3.99 7.01
CA PHE A 388 -18.39 -4.52 5.66
C PHE A 388 -17.69 -3.78 4.51
N HIS A 389 -17.23 -4.59 3.54
CA HIS A 389 -17.22 -4.29 2.11
C HIS A 389 -18.56 -3.68 1.63
N ALA A 390 -18.64 -2.37 1.40
CA ALA A 390 -19.86 -1.75 0.87
C ALA A 390 -19.60 -0.47 0.07
N GLY A 391 -20.21 -0.38 -1.12
CA GLY A 391 -20.13 0.79 -2.00
C GLY A 391 -18.81 0.91 -2.76
N GLU A 392 -18.08 -0.18 -2.96
CA GLU A 392 -16.88 -0.23 -3.81
C GLU A 392 -17.29 -0.40 -5.29
N THR A 393 -18.05 0.58 -5.80
CA THR A 393 -18.62 0.56 -7.16
C THR A 393 -18.72 1.96 -7.77
N LEU A 394 -18.90 2.02 -9.09
CA LEU A 394 -19.33 3.22 -9.82
C LEU A 394 -20.85 3.24 -10.10
N GLY A 395 -21.60 2.19 -9.75
CA GLY A 395 -23.07 2.11 -9.87
C GLY A 395 -23.82 3.10 -8.99
N ASP A 396 -25.08 3.39 -9.33
CA ASP A 396 -25.98 4.31 -8.60
C ASP A 396 -27.41 3.77 -8.67
N GLY A 397 -27.92 3.26 -7.55
CA GLY A 397 -29.16 2.49 -7.52
C GLY A 397 -29.00 1.00 -7.87
N ASP A 398 -27.80 0.56 -8.22
CA ASP A 398 -27.47 -0.83 -8.52
C ASP A 398 -27.32 -1.67 -7.24
N ALA A 399 -27.48 -3.00 -7.34
CA ALA A 399 -27.32 -3.94 -6.21
C ALA A 399 -25.99 -3.79 -5.40
N PRO A 400 -24.79 -3.60 -6.01
CA PRO A 400 -23.56 -3.32 -5.26
C PRO A 400 -23.60 -2.01 -4.46
N ASP A 401 -24.24 -0.96 -4.98
CA ASP A 401 -24.37 0.34 -4.33
C ASP A 401 -25.38 0.30 -3.17
N MET A 402 -26.45 -0.50 -3.31
CA MET A 402 -27.45 -0.72 -2.27
C MET A 402 -26.88 -1.35 -0.98
N ASN A 403 -25.74 -2.03 -1.05
CA ASN A 403 -25.06 -2.60 0.12
C ASN A 403 -24.69 -1.54 1.18
N LEU A 404 -24.53 -0.27 0.79
CA LEU A 404 -24.33 0.83 1.75
C LEU A 404 -25.52 0.99 2.71
N TYR A 405 -26.75 0.80 2.21
CA TYR A 405 -27.96 0.86 3.03
C TYR A 405 -28.03 -0.33 3.98
N ASP A 406 -27.82 -1.54 3.45
CA ASP A 406 -27.84 -2.78 4.26
C ASP A 406 -26.77 -2.77 5.36
N ALA A 407 -25.53 -2.35 5.05
CA ALA A 407 -24.46 -2.26 6.04
C ALA A 407 -24.79 -1.26 7.17
N ILE A 408 -25.39 -0.11 6.83
CA ILE A 408 -25.82 0.91 7.81
C ILE A 408 -27.06 0.44 8.62
N LEU A 409 -27.93 -0.39 8.06
CA LEU A 409 -29.08 -1.00 8.75
C LEU A 409 -28.65 -2.15 9.69
N LEU A 410 -27.69 -2.98 9.27
CA LEU A 410 -27.05 -4.01 10.09
C LEU A 410 -26.17 -3.45 11.22
N GLY A 411 -25.92 -2.13 11.24
CA GLY A 411 -25.14 -1.46 12.27
C GLY A 411 -23.63 -1.64 12.13
N THR A 412 -23.11 -1.64 10.89
CA THR A 412 -21.66 -1.70 10.63
C THR A 412 -20.92 -0.58 11.39
N LYS A 413 -19.80 -0.93 12.03
CA LYS A 413 -18.99 0.02 12.81
C LYS A 413 -18.14 0.93 11.91
N ARG A 414 -17.73 0.41 10.76
CA ARG A 414 -17.05 1.14 9.67
C ARG A 414 -17.51 0.60 8.31
N ILE A 415 -17.20 1.32 7.25
CA ILE A 415 -17.47 0.92 5.86
C ILE A 415 -16.14 0.81 5.12
N GLY A 416 -15.86 -0.34 4.50
CA GLY A 416 -14.71 -0.50 3.63
C GLY A 416 -14.93 0.19 2.28
N HIS A 417 -13.95 0.98 1.84
CA HIS A 417 -13.94 1.81 0.62
C HIS A 417 -15.01 2.92 0.55
N GLY A 418 -16.31 2.59 0.61
CA GLY A 418 -17.41 3.56 0.57
C GLY A 418 -17.37 4.54 -0.61
N VAL A 419 -16.92 4.08 -1.78
CA VAL A 419 -16.59 4.95 -2.94
C VAL A 419 -17.84 5.64 -3.52
N SER A 420 -18.96 4.92 -3.61
CA SER A 420 -20.23 5.48 -4.08
C SER A 420 -20.97 6.33 -3.04
N LEU A 421 -20.57 6.32 -1.76
CA LEU A 421 -21.25 7.01 -0.65
C LEU A 421 -21.48 8.51 -0.89
N VAL A 422 -20.61 9.17 -1.65
CA VAL A 422 -20.74 10.59 -2.01
C VAL A 422 -21.98 10.92 -2.85
N LYS A 423 -22.59 9.92 -3.49
CA LYS A 423 -23.86 10.06 -4.24
C LYS A 423 -25.06 10.14 -3.31
N HIS A 424 -24.93 9.62 -2.09
CA HIS A 424 -26.00 9.39 -1.13
C HIS A 424 -25.89 10.36 0.06
N PRO A 425 -26.30 11.64 -0.09
CA PRO A 425 -26.07 12.66 0.93
C PRO A 425 -26.70 12.30 2.27
N ARG A 426 -27.88 11.64 2.29
CA ARG A 426 -28.49 11.19 3.54
C ARG A 426 -27.73 10.04 4.21
N LEU A 427 -26.99 9.22 3.46
CA LEU A 427 -26.10 8.22 4.05
C LEU A 427 -24.82 8.87 4.60
N MET A 428 -24.24 9.86 3.92
CA MET A 428 -23.15 10.67 4.50
C MET A 428 -23.56 11.35 5.81
N GLU A 429 -24.77 11.93 5.87
CA GLU A 429 -25.35 12.46 7.11
C GLU A 429 -25.48 11.38 8.19
N ILE A 430 -26.00 10.18 7.87
CA ILE A 430 -26.16 9.09 8.83
C ILE A 430 -24.81 8.56 9.33
N CYS A 431 -23.79 8.45 8.48
CA CYS A 431 -22.43 8.08 8.91
C CYS A 431 -21.88 9.07 9.93
N LYS A 432 -22.10 10.37 9.71
CA LYS A 432 -21.71 11.46 10.64
C LYS A 432 -22.55 11.49 11.91
N GLU A 433 -23.86 11.24 11.82
CA GLU A 433 -24.78 11.15 12.99
C GLU A 433 -24.47 9.94 13.88
N ARG A 434 -23.88 8.87 13.33
CA ARG A 434 -23.64 7.58 14.02
C ARG A 434 -22.17 7.26 14.30
N ASP A 435 -21.24 8.17 14.01
CA ASP A 435 -19.79 7.98 14.22
C ASP A 435 -19.18 6.82 13.41
N ILE A 436 -19.77 6.52 12.23
CA ILE A 436 -19.31 5.46 11.32
C ILE A 436 -18.23 6.02 10.40
N ALA A 437 -17.01 5.52 10.55
CA ALA A 437 -15.89 5.90 9.68
C ALA A 437 -15.85 5.10 8.38
N VAL A 438 -15.31 5.72 7.33
CA VAL A 438 -15.02 5.07 6.04
C VAL A 438 -13.53 4.78 5.95
N GLU A 439 -13.20 3.53 5.61
CA GLU A 439 -11.83 3.07 5.38
C GLU A 439 -11.49 3.35 3.91
N ILE A 440 -10.68 4.37 3.64
CA ILE A 440 -10.35 4.80 2.28
C ILE A 440 -9.01 4.21 1.87
N CYS A 441 -8.98 3.54 0.72
CA CYS A 441 -7.82 2.85 0.14
C CYS A 441 -7.40 3.50 -1.21
N PRO A 442 -6.71 4.65 -1.20
CA PRO A 442 -6.45 5.48 -2.39
C PRO A 442 -5.85 4.73 -3.58
N ILE A 443 -4.84 3.89 -3.34
CA ILE A 443 -4.14 3.17 -4.41
C ILE A 443 -5.00 2.05 -5.00
N SER A 444 -5.78 1.34 -4.18
CA SER A 444 -6.62 0.22 -4.64
C SER A 444 -7.78 0.70 -5.52
N THR A 445 -8.52 1.73 -5.06
CA THR A 445 -9.62 2.36 -5.81
C THR A 445 -9.19 2.83 -7.21
N ALA A 446 -7.95 3.31 -7.33
CA ALA A 446 -7.37 3.75 -8.60
C ALA A 446 -6.76 2.61 -9.45
N ARG A 447 -6.41 1.46 -8.85
CA ARG A 447 -5.58 0.42 -9.50
C ARG A 447 -6.26 -0.93 -9.69
N SER A 448 -6.86 -1.50 -8.64
CA SER A 448 -7.77 -2.64 -8.78
C SER A 448 -9.07 -2.16 -9.41
N GLN A 449 -9.68 -1.14 -8.80
CA GLN A 449 -10.96 -0.58 -9.24
C GLN A 449 -11.00 -0.07 -10.70
N ARG A 450 -10.06 0.81 -11.04
CA ARG A 450 -10.26 1.85 -12.08
C ARG A 450 -11.47 2.78 -11.80
N LEU A 451 -12.01 2.79 -10.58
CA LEU A 451 -13.16 3.63 -10.21
C LEU A 451 -12.82 5.13 -10.28
N THR A 452 -11.54 5.47 -10.06
CA THR A 452 -11.03 6.84 -10.20
C THR A 452 -9.80 6.83 -11.11
N SER A 453 -9.75 7.74 -12.10
CA SER A 453 -8.60 7.83 -13.02
C SER A 453 -7.43 8.66 -12.47
N SER A 454 -7.67 9.44 -11.41
CA SER A 454 -6.64 10.21 -10.70
C SER A 454 -7.16 10.58 -9.30
N MET A 455 -6.23 10.82 -8.36
CA MET A 455 -6.57 11.15 -6.98
C MET A 455 -7.28 12.51 -6.79
N PRO A 456 -7.04 13.56 -7.62
CA PRO A 456 -7.88 14.76 -7.62
C PRO A 456 -9.35 14.52 -7.99
N ALA A 457 -9.68 13.40 -8.63
CA ALA A 457 -11.03 12.96 -8.95
C ALA A 457 -11.59 11.91 -7.96
N HIS A 458 -10.88 11.61 -6.86
CA HIS A 458 -11.34 10.67 -5.84
C HIS A 458 -12.50 11.28 -5.03
N PRO A 459 -13.49 10.50 -4.54
CA PRO A 459 -14.54 10.99 -3.65
C PRO A 459 -14.05 11.52 -2.28
N LEU A 460 -12.77 11.31 -1.92
CA LEU A 460 -12.23 11.60 -0.59
C LEU A 460 -12.40 13.08 -0.17
N PRO A 461 -12.04 14.09 -0.98
CA PRO A 461 -12.23 15.49 -0.59
C PRO A 461 -13.71 15.87 -0.39
N ILE A 462 -14.65 15.15 -0.99
CA ILE A 462 -16.10 15.36 -0.79
C ILE A 462 -16.52 14.85 0.59
N LEU A 463 -16.16 13.61 0.93
CA LEU A 463 -16.40 13.03 2.27
C LEU A 463 -15.77 13.91 3.38
N VAL A 464 -14.55 14.39 3.15
CA VAL A 464 -13.83 15.31 4.07
C VAL A 464 -14.54 16.65 4.19
N ASN A 465 -15.08 17.22 3.12
CA ASN A 465 -15.88 18.45 3.16
C ASN A 465 -17.18 18.28 3.96
N HIS A 466 -17.88 17.15 3.79
CA HIS A 466 -19.07 16.83 4.59
C HIS A 466 -18.73 16.43 6.05
N GLY A 467 -17.45 16.17 6.37
CA GLY A 467 -17.00 15.78 7.69
C GLY A 467 -17.45 14.38 8.10
N VAL A 468 -17.39 13.44 7.16
CA VAL A 468 -17.40 12.00 7.46
C VAL A 468 -16.01 11.63 8.01
N HIS A 469 -15.95 10.77 9.02
CA HIS A 469 -14.68 10.31 9.59
C HIS A 469 -13.97 9.33 8.65
N ILE A 470 -12.65 9.47 8.48
CA ILE A 470 -11.87 8.72 7.48
C ILE A 470 -10.66 8.05 8.14
N ALA A 471 -10.49 6.76 7.89
CA ALA A 471 -9.23 6.05 8.13
C ALA A 471 -8.54 5.77 6.78
N LEU A 472 -7.36 6.37 6.56
CA LEU A 472 -6.55 6.08 5.37
C LEU A 472 -5.84 4.74 5.52
N CYS A 473 -5.96 3.89 4.52
CA CYS A 473 -5.51 2.50 4.50
C CYS A 473 -4.87 2.13 3.15
N SER A 474 -4.18 0.99 3.07
CA SER A 474 -3.38 0.61 1.87
C SER A 474 -3.78 -0.72 1.21
N ASP A 475 -4.72 -1.46 1.80
CA ASP A 475 -5.43 -2.58 1.16
C ASP A 475 -4.52 -3.78 0.80
N ASP A 476 -4.00 -3.83 -0.43
CA ASP A 476 -3.14 -4.90 -0.96
C ASP A 476 -1.75 -4.38 -1.41
N PRO A 477 -0.94 -3.82 -0.48
CA PRO A 477 0.29 -3.12 -0.81
C PRO A 477 1.29 -3.95 -1.62
N ALA A 478 1.35 -5.27 -1.41
CA ALA A 478 2.23 -6.17 -2.17
C ALA A 478 1.77 -6.40 -3.62
N VAL A 479 0.46 -6.54 -3.87
CA VAL A 479 -0.10 -6.73 -5.24
C VAL A 479 0.14 -5.49 -6.09
N PHE A 480 0.15 -4.31 -5.47
CA PHE A 480 0.46 -3.03 -6.11
C PHE A 480 1.97 -2.70 -6.13
N GLY A 481 2.79 -3.36 -5.32
CA GLY A 481 4.23 -3.08 -5.21
C GLY A 481 4.56 -1.74 -4.52
N ASN A 482 3.64 -1.26 -3.69
CA ASN A 482 3.71 -0.02 -2.93
C ASN A 482 3.59 -0.39 -1.44
N MET A 483 4.69 -0.83 -0.83
CA MET A 483 4.68 -1.36 0.54
C MET A 483 4.38 -0.26 1.58
N GLY A 484 3.71 -0.64 2.67
CA GLY A 484 3.34 0.25 3.77
C GLY A 484 2.06 1.03 3.50
N LEU A 485 1.97 2.23 4.07
CA LEU A 485 0.83 3.16 4.01
C LEU A 485 1.27 4.59 3.63
N SER A 486 2.58 4.88 3.66
CA SER A 486 3.17 6.14 3.21
C SER A 486 2.84 6.53 1.76
N PHE A 487 2.63 5.58 0.85
CA PHE A 487 2.29 5.88 -0.53
C PHE A 487 0.85 6.44 -0.67
N ASP A 488 -0.10 5.91 0.11
CA ASP A 488 -1.48 6.40 0.15
C ASP A 488 -1.58 7.76 0.83
N PHE A 489 -0.91 7.94 1.98
CA PHE A 489 -0.79 9.26 2.64
C PHE A 489 -0.16 10.31 1.72
N PHE A 490 0.86 9.92 0.94
CA PHE A 490 1.47 10.80 -0.07
C PHE A 490 0.47 11.18 -1.15
N GLN A 491 -0.24 10.22 -1.75
CA GLN A 491 -1.25 10.46 -2.78
C GLN A 491 -2.33 11.45 -2.30
N VAL A 492 -2.86 11.24 -1.10
CA VAL A 492 -3.86 12.14 -0.50
C VAL A 492 -3.30 13.54 -0.23
N LEU A 493 -2.05 13.66 0.24
CA LEU A 493 -1.41 14.95 0.45
C LEU A 493 -1.27 15.75 -0.84
N VAL A 494 -0.77 15.14 -1.91
CA VAL A 494 -0.43 15.89 -3.14
C VAL A 494 -1.63 16.17 -4.04
N ALA A 495 -2.73 15.42 -3.91
CA ALA A 495 -3.87 15.50 -4.82
C ALA A 495 -4.82 16.69 -4.62
N SER A 496 -4.99 17.19 -3.40
CA SER A 496 -5.94 18.27 -3.11
C SER A 496 -5.40 19.30 -2.13
N GLU A 497 -5.68 20.59 -2.32
CA GLU A 497 -5.34 21.63 -1.33
C GLU A 497 -6.27 21.61 -0.11
N VAL A 498 -7.35 20.83 -0.16
CA VAL A 498 -8.22 20.54 1.00
C VAL A 498 -7.43 19.81 2.09
N THR A 499 -6.54 18.89 1.70
CA THR A 499 -5.76 18.05 2.60
C THR A 499 -4.40 18.68 2.92
N GLY A 500 -4.19 18.99 4.21
CA GLY A 500 -2.91 19.42 4.78
C GLY A 500 -2.24 18.33 5.62
N LEU A 501 -1.10 18.65 6.22
CA LEU A 501 -0.45 17.80 7.22
C LEU A 501 -1.36 17.59 8.44
N ILE A 502 -2.06 18.65 8.87
CA ILE A 502 -3.02 18.58 9.98
C ILE A 502 -4.19 17.64 9.65
N THR A 503 -4.72 17.70 8.43
CA THR A 503 -5.82 16.83 7.98
C THR A 503 -5.40 15.35 8.01
N LEU A 504 -4.17 15.03 7.58
CA LEU A 504 -3.60 13.68 7.70
C LEU A 504 -3.40 13.27 9.16
N GLY A 505 -3.03 14.21 10.05
CA GLY A 505 -2.91 13.97 11.48
C GLY A 505 -4.24 13.61 12.15
N GLU A 506 -5.35 14.23 11.73
CA GLU A 506 -6.67 13.83 12.21
C GLU A 506 -7.13 12.48 11.62
N PHE A 507 -6.84 12.15 10.35
CA PHE A 507 -7.08 10.79 9.84
C PHE A 507 -6.31 9.71 10.62
N ALA A 508 -5.06 10.03 11.03
CA ALA A 508 -4.25 9.14 11.86
C ALA A 508 -4.79 8.99 13.30
N LYS A 509 -5.51 9.98 13.82
CA LYS A 509 -6.26 9.85 15.09
C LYS A 509 -7.56 9.09 14.89
N ASP A 510 -8.31 9.38 13.84
CA ASP A 510 -9.58 8.72 13.52
C ASP A 510 -9.39 7.20 13.35
N SER A 511 -8.32 6.77 12.70
CA SER A 511 -7.96 5.34 12.63
C SER A 511 -7.77 4.70 14.01
N ILE A 512 -7.38 5.45 15.04
CA ILE A 512 -7.35 4.95 16.43
C ILE A 512 -8.73 5.06 17.09
N LYS A 513 -9.50 6.14 16.87
CA LYS A 513 -10.86 6.34 17.44
C LYS A 513 -11.84 5.26 17.01
N HIS A 514 -11.87 4.92 15.71
CA HIS A 514 -12.83 3.95 15.14
C HIS A 514 -12.28 2.50 15.11
N SER A 515 -11.09 2.26 15.69
CA SER A 515 -10.58 0.92 15.97
C SER A 515 -11.52 0.12 16.89
N THR A 516 -11.33 -1.19 16.95
CA THR A 516 -12.04 -2.11 17.86
C THR A 516 -11.41 -2.19 19.25
N LEU A 517 -10.26 -1.54 19.48
CA LEU A 517 -9.62 -1.41 20.79
C LEU A 517 -10.60 -0.94 21.87
N ASP A 518 -10.42 -1.41 23.10
CA ASP A 518 -11.22 -0.95 24.24
C ASP A 518 -10.94 0.52 24.54
N LYS A 519 -11.88 1.23 25.17
CA LYS A 519 -11.75 2.68 25.44
C LYS A 519 -10.49 3.06 26.24
N ASP A 520 -9.91 2.13 26.98
CA ASP A 520 -8.66 2.34 27.73
C ASP A 520 -7.42 2.08 26.87
N GLU A 521 -7.47 1.08 25.99
CA GLU A 521 -6.46 0.83 24.95
C GLU A 521 -6.43 1.98 23.94
N GLN A 522 -7.58 2.48 23.47
CA GLN A 522 -7.70 3.65 22.60
C GLN A 522 -7.11 4.90 23.25
N ARG A 523 -7.41 5.16 24.53
CA ARG A 523 -6.82 6.29 25.27
C ARG A 523 -5.31 6.16 25.40
N ARG A 524 -4.77 4.95 25.63
CA ARG A 524 -3.31 4.72 25.59
C ARG A 524 -2.75 4.98 24.18
N ALA A 525 -3.36 4.40 23.15
CA ALA A 525 -2.89 4.48 21.76
C ALA A 525 -2.85 5.93 21.26
N LEU A 526 -3.89 6.73 21.53
CA LEU A 526 -3.94 8.16 21.22
C LEU A 526 -2.86 8.96 21.97
N ALA A 527 -2.62 8.66 23.26
CA ALA A 527 -1.57 9.33 24.03
C ALA A 527 -0.16 9.01 23.53
N LEU A 528 0.10 7.76 23.14
CA LEU A 528 1.36 7.36 22.50
C LEU A 528 1.51 8.00 21.12
N TRP A 529 0.46 8.00 20.31
CA TRP A 529 0.46 8.66 18.99
C TRP A 529 0.79 10.15 19.12
N GLU A 530 0.18 10.88 20.05
CA GLU A 530 0.43 12.32 20.25
C GLU A 530 1.89 12.57 20.69
N ILE A 531 2.47 11.69 21.53
CA ILE A 531 3.90 11.77 21.88
C ILE A 531 4.80 11.59 20.65
N GLN A 532 4.48 10.68 19.72
CA GLN A 532 5.24 10.50 18.48
C GLN A 532 4.99 11.67 17.50
N TRP A 533 3.76 12.16 17.38
CA TRP A 533 3.38 13.32 16.57
C TRP A 533 4.17 14.57 16.97
N GLN A 534 4.21 14.88 18.27
CA GLN A 534 4.99 16.00 18.80
C GLN A 534 6.51 15.81 18.68
N LYS A 535 7.04 14.60 18.46
CA LYS A 535 8.45 14.40 18.05
C LYS A 535 8.63 14.66 16.55
N PHE A 536 7.73 14.12 15.73
CA PHE A 536 7.73 14.27 14.28
C PHE A 536 7.64 15.75 13.85
N LEU A 537 6.72 16.53 14.44
CA LEU A 537 6.58 17.97 14.15
C LEU A 537 7.86 18.77 14.48
N ARG A 538 8.51 18.49 15.62
CA ARG A 538 9.81 19.08 15.96
C ARG A 538 10.87 18.74 14.92
N TRP A 539 10.96 17.47 14.54
CA TRP A 539 11.89 17.05 13.49
C TRP A 539 11.64 17.77 12.15
N VAL A 540 10.39 17.93 11.70
CA VAL A 540 10.05 18.66 10.46
C VAL A 540 10.53 20.12 10.51
N VAL A 541 10.30 20.83 11.62
CA VAL A 541 10.76 22.22 11.81
C VAL A 541 12.30 22.30 11.88
N GLU A 542 12.94 21.40 12.62
CA GLU A 542 14.40 21.33 12.74
C GLU A 542 15.09 21.05 11.39
N GLN A 543 14.53 20.19 10.53
CA GLN A 543 15.08 19.97 9.19
C GLN A 543 15.10 21.26 8.36
N GLN A 544 14.07 22.10 8.44
CA GLN A 544 14.06 23.36 7.70
C GLN A 544 15.18 24.31 8.18
N MET A 545 15.42 24.40 9.49
CA MET A 545 16.49 25.25 10.04
C MET A 545 17.89 24.84 9.51
N ILE A 546 18.14 23.54 9.36
CA ILE A 546 19.39 23.02 8.78
C ILE A 546 19.54 23.48 7.31
N PHE A 547 18.47 23.41 6.51
CA PHE A 547 18.50 23.91 5.12
C PHE A 547 18.70 25.43 5.03
N VAL A 548 18.09 26.21 5.93
CA VAL A 548 18.27 27.68 5.97
C VAL A 548 19.72 28.06 6.30
N LEU A 549 20.37 27.35 7.22
CA LEU A 549 21.79 27.55 7.56
C LEU A 549 22.73 27.32 6.37
N TYR A 550 22.42 26.38 5.47
CA TYR A 550 23.17 26.16 4.23
C TYR A 550 22.95 27.23 3.14
N ILE A 551 21.87 28.01 3.24
CA ILE A 551 21.55 29.10 2.28
C ILE A 551 22.13 30.45 2.73
N PHE A 552 22.22 30.68 4.05
CA PHE A 552 22.72 31.94 4.62
C PHE A 552 24.23 31.97 4.94
N LEU A 553 24.95 30.86 4.76
CA LEU A 553 26.41 30.88 4.66
C LEU A 553 26.81 31.24 3.21
N PRO A 554 27.30 32.46 2.92
CA PRO A 554 27.89 32.74 1.62
C PRO A 554 29.10 31.82 1.42
N ILE A 555 29.35 31.38 0.18
CA ILE A 555 30.50 30.55 -0.18
C ILE A 555 31.77 31.41 -0.15
N SER A 556 32.22 31.71 1.07
CA SER A 556 33.52 32.32 1.36
C SER A 556 34.61 31.27 1.16
N THR A 557 35.49 31.51 0.20
CA THR A 557 36.54 30.58 -0.17
C THR A 557 37.64 30.50 0.89
N SER A 558 37.61 29.47 1.74
CA SER A 558 38.80 28.96 2.43
C SER A 558 38.74 27.43 2.57
N ALA A 559 39.89 26.77 2.57
CA ALA A 559 39.99 25.31 2.48
C ALA A 559 39.92 24.60 3.85
N ASP A 560 39.77 25.37 4.94
CA ASP A 560 40.21 24.95 6.28
C ASP A 560 39.16 24.11 7.04
N LEU A 561 37.89 24.12 6.61
CA LEU A 561 36.82 23.35 7.26
C LEU A 561 37.00 21.82 7.14
N TRP A 562 37.62 21.34 6.06
CA TRP A 562 37.89 19.90 5.88
C TRP A 562 38.98 19.38 6.82
N ASP A 563 39.98 20.20 7.12
CA ASP A 563 41.11 19.83 7.99
C ASP A 563 40.71 19.76 9.47
N ILE A 564 39.66 20.49 9.87
CA ILE A 564 39.07 20.41 11.21
C ILE A 564 38.31 19.08 11.41
N MET A 565 37.48 18.66 10.46
CA MET A 565 36.69 17.42 10.59
C MET A 565 37.54 16.14 10.64
N LEU A 566 38.66 16.08 9.89
CA LEU A 566 39.56 14.90 9.93
C LEU A 566 40.33 14.78 11.25
N LYS A 567 40.61 15.90 11.93
CA LYS A 567 41.43 15.90 13.16
C LYS A 567 40.64 15.46 14.39
N SER A 568 39.32 15.72 14.44
CA SER A 568 38.45 15.30 15.54
C SER A 568 38.19 13.78 15.58
N THR A 569 38.11 13.10 14.44
CA THR A 569 37.85 11.64 14.40
C THR A 569 39.07 10.77 14.70
N LEU A 570 40.29 11.27 14.45
CA LEU A 570 41.51 10.46 14.60
C LEU A 570 41.94 10.24 16.07
N TRP A 571 41.49 11.08 17.01
CA TRP A 571 41.84 10.95 18.44
C TRP A 571 41.02 9.92 19.22
N ALA A 572 39.82 9.56 18.75
CA ALA A 572 38.91 8.67 19.49
C ALA A 572 39.31 7.18 19.45
N VAL A 573 40.09 6.76 18.45
CA VAL A 573 40.26 5.33 18.10
C VAL A 573 41.53 4.67 18.68
N ILE A 574 42.52 5.47 19.11
CA ILE A 574 43.86 4.97 19.52
C ILE A 574 44.04 4.92 21.05
N GLY A 575 43.12 5.51 21.83
CA GLY A 575 43.33 5.88 23.23
C GLY A 575 43.12 4.85 24.33
N PHE A 576 43.02 3.52 24.07
CA PHE A 576 42.55 2.58 25.12
C PHE A 576 43.21 1.19 25.19
N ARG A 577 44.47 1.10 25.67
CA ARG A 577 45.01 -0.11 26.36
C ARG A 577 46.39 0.10 27.04
N ARG A 578 46.52 -0.36 28.31
CA ARG A 578 47.74 -0.47 29.17
C ARG A 578 48.25 0.86 29.80
N ARG A 579 48.81 0.94 31.03
CA ARG A 579 48.98 -0.03 32.16
C ARG A 579 49.39 0.67 33.50
N ARG A 580 48.99 0.06 34.64
CA ARG A 580 49.67 -0.04 35.98
C ARG A 580 49.90 1.16 36.95
N TRP A 581 49.18 1.10 38.08
CA TRP A 581 49.63 0.89 39.50
C TRP A 581 50.76 1.71 40.20
N MET A 582 50.43 2.23 41.40
CA MET A 582 51.27 2.59 42.60
C MET A 582 52.15 3.87 42.60
N VAL A 583 52.47 4.54 43.73
CA VAL A 583 51.88 4.73 45.11
C VAL A 583 52.58 5.95 45.77
N ALA A 584 51.90 6.76 46.60
CA ALA A 584 52.54 7.71 47.55
C ALA A 584 51.62 8.05 48.76
N CYS A 585 52.19 8.54 49.87
CA CYS A 585 51.58 8.51 51.21
C CYS A 585 50.91 9.82 51.71
N LYS A 586 49.80 9.64 52.47
CA LYS A 586 49.39 10.21 53.79
C LYS A 586 50.26 11.32 54.46
N PRO A 587 49.70 12.22 55.32
CA PRO A 587 48.82 11.83 56.45
C PRO A 587 47.62 12.74 56.88
N LEU A 588 46.98 12.26 57.95
CA LEU A 588 45.78 12.65 58.76
C LEU A 588 45.95 13.95 59.60
N PRO A 589 44.90 14.59 60.24
CA PRO A 589 44.04 13.95 61.28
C PRO A 589 42.57 14.41 61.58
N PHE A 590 41.80 13.48 62.16
CA PHE A 590 40.72 13.55 63.20
C PHE A 590 39.57 14.59 63.21
N SER A 591 38.31 14.10 63.37
CA SER A 591 37.54 14.15 64.64
C SER A 591 36.24 13.29 64.60
N CYS A 592 35.43 13.24 65.68
CA CYS A 592 34.35 12.27 65.93
C CYS A 592 32.95 12.90 66.13
N ALA A 593 31.83 12.15 65.93
CA ALA A 593 30.63 12.20 66.79
C ALA A 593 29.52 11.12 66.55
N LEU A 594 29.46 10.15 67.47
CA LEU A 594 28.30 9.39 68.05
C LEU A 594 26.82 9.61 67.62
N ARG A 595 26.10 8.50 67.32
CA ARG A 595 24.96 7.85 68.06
C ARG A 595 24.46 6.62 67.25
N ARG A 596 24.19 5.40 67.78
CA ARG A 596 23.16 4.89 68.76
C ARG A 596 21.72 4.99 68.20
N THR A 597 20.84 3.95 68.18
CA THR A 597 20.75 2.68 68.97
C THR A 597 19.86 1.56 68.34
N HIS A 598 20.12 0.30 68.74
CA HIS A 598 19.20 -0.86 68.98
C HIS A 598 18.46 -1.64 67.85
N ASN A 599 18.94 -2.87 67.64
CA ASN A 599 18.37 -4.20 68.05
C ASN A 599 17.07 -4.81 67.44
N PRO A 600 16.90 -6.16 67.54
CA PRO A 600 16.28 -6.94 66.46
C PRO A 600 15.27 -8.04 66.91
N SER A 601 14.86 -8.86 65.93
CA SER A 601 14.37 -10.25 66.05
C SER A 601 14.53 -10.93 64.67
N THR A 602 14.71 -12.23 64.43
CA THR A 602 15.29 -13.45 65.07
C THR A 602 14.57 -14.64 64.43
N ASP A 603 15.31 -15.67 64.03
CA ASP A 603 14.90 -17.10 64.04
C ASP A 603 13.85 -17.58 62.99
N ASN A 604 13.93 -18.79 62.40
CA ASN A 604 14.98 -19.82 62.41
C ASN A 604 14.78 -20.92 61.32
N ALA A 605 15.82 -21.74 61.11
CA ALA A 605 15.79 -23.17 60.68
C ALA A 605 15.23 -23.58 59.29
N GLU A 606 15.50 -24.80 58.77
CA GLU A 606 16.78 -25.52 58.58
C GLU A 606 16.60 -26.76 57.64
N SER A 607 17.70 -27.47 57.32
CA SER A 607 17.78 -28.80 56.66
C SER A 607 17.47 -28.86 55.14
N ARG A 608 18.38 -29.31 54.25
CA ARG A 608 18.90 -30.69 53.94
C ARG A 608 17.84 -31.58 53.24
N ARG A 609 18.15 -32.43 52.24
CA ARG A 609 19.37 -32.68 51.43
C ARG A 609 18.95 -33.61 50.26
N ASP A 610 19.55 -33.50 49.07
CA ASP A 610 20.42 -34.54 48.48
C ASP A 610 20.88 -34.17 47.04
N SER A 611 21.68 -35.04 46.42
CA SER A 611 22.54 -34.81 45.22
C SER A 611 22.11 -35.77 44.07
N PRO A 612 22.81 -35.96 42.92
CA PRO A 612 24.13 -35.44 42.50
C PRO A 612 24.42 -35.14 40.99
N ILE A 613 25.66 -34.67 40.74
CA ILE A 613 26.61 -35.11 39.67
C ILE A 613 26.84 -34.28 38.37
N LEU A 614 28.14 -33.95 38.15
CA LEU A 614 28.92 -33.49 36.97
C LEU A 614 28.42 -32.26 36.15
N MET A 615 29.20 -31.17 35.96
CA MET A 615 30.49 -30.96 35.22
C MET A 615 30.34 -30.83 33.70
N LEU A 616 31.15 -30.05 32.95
CA LEU A 616 32.45 -29.43 33.27
C LEU A 616 32.64 -28.06 32.55
N GLN A 617 33.51 -27.20 33.08
CA GLN A 617 33.93 -25.92 32.47
C GLN A 617 35.08 -26.13 31.46
N LEU A 618 35.32 -25.15 30.57
CA LEU A 618 36.69 -24.90 30.05
C LEU A 618 36.87 -23.48 29.47
N ILE A 619 37.84 -22.74 30.04
CA ILE A 619 38.50 -21.57 29.44
C ILE A 619 39.97 -21.62 29.87
N ALA A 620 40.91 -21.70 28.92
CA ALA A 620 42.26 -21.12 29.04
C ALA A 620 43.03 -21.21 27.70
N THR A 621 43.75 -20.14 27.36
CA THR A 621 44.76 -20.07 26.30
C THR A 621 46.17 -20.29 26.87
N THR A 622 47.14 -20.72 26.05
CA THR A 622 48.37 -19.92 25.68
C THR A 622 49.39 -20.71 24.84
N ASP A 623 49.80 -20.10 23.71
CA ASP A 623 51.15 -19.88 23.15
C ASP A 623 52.29 -20.94 23.08
N ALA A 624 53.05 -20.77 21.97
CA ALA A 624 54.50 -21.00 21.74
C ALA A 624 55.00 -22.36 21.20
N GLY A 625 56.03 -22.35 20.30
CA GLY A 625 56.81 -23.58 20.03
C GLY A 625 57.64 -23.82 18.74
N THR A 626 57.86 -22.85 17.83
CA THR A 626 58.95 -22.81 16.80
C THR A 626 59.65 -24.11 16.27
N SER A 627 59.45 -24.45 14.99
CA SER A 627 60.42 -24.93 13.95
C SER A 627 59.63 -25.46 12.74
N GLY A 628 60.00 -25.40 11.45
CA GLY A 628 61.24 -25.11 10.72
C GLY A 628 61.48 -26.25 9.70
N GLY A 629 61.62 -26.06 8.37
CA GLY A 629 61.54 -24.86 7.52
C GLY A 629 61.83 -25.20 6.03
N LEU A 630 62.12 -24.18 5.21
CA LEU A 630 62.71 -24.21 3.85
C LEU A 630 61.91 -24.82 2.66
N SER A 631 61.33 -23.93 1.83
CA SER A 631 61.62 -23.73 0.38
C SER A 631 60.36 -23.44 -0.48
N ALA A 632 60.42 -22.79 -1.65
CA ALA A 632 61.21 -21.61 -2.11
C ALA A 632 60.63 -21.12 -3.47
N CYS A 633 60.80 -19.83 -3.79
CA CYS A 633 60.46 -19.16 -5.07
C CYS A 633 58.94 -19.05 -5.42
N SER A 634 58.43 -17.94 -5.97
CA SER A 634 59.04 -16.60 -6.15
C SER A 634 58.01 -15.48 -6.41
N ASN A 635 58.14 -14.40 -5.64
CA ASN A 635 58.05 -12.98 -6.03
C ASN A 635 56.76 -12.38 -6.66
N ASP A 636 56.12 -11.52 -5.84
CA ASP A 636 56.05 -10.05 -6.02
C ASP A 636 54.75 -9.30 -6.42
N ILE A 637 54.32 -8.49 -5.44
CA ILE A 637 53.95 -7.05 -5.50
C ILE A 637 52.63 -6.62 -6.19
N ALA A 638 51.67 -6.29 -5.30
CA ALA A 638 50.79 -5.10 -5.20
C ALA A 638 50.27 -4.30 -6.45
N PRO A 639 49.03 -3.76 -6.38
CA PRO A 639 48.39 -3.02 -7.48
C PRO A 639 48.60 -1.49 -7.45
N GLU A 640 48.48 -0.83 -8.62
CA GLU A 640 48.38 0.63 -8.76
C GLU A 640 47.18 1.09 -9.63
N ARG A 641 46.87 2.40 -9.58
CA ARG A 641 45.74 3.06 -10.22
C ARG A 641 46.13 3.82 -11.50
N ARG A 642 45.21 3.88 -12.48
CA ARG A 642 44.92 4.96 -13.47
C ARG A 642 43.67 4.51 -14.25
N ILE A 643 42.61 5.26 -14.50
CA ILE A 643 42.41 6.69 -14.85
C ILE A 643 43.10 7.08 -16.16
N ILE A 644 42.30 7.22 -17.23
CA ILE A 644 42.30 8.36 -18.16
C ILE A 644 40.99 8.34 -18.98
N MET A 645 40.67 9.47 -19.63
CA MET A 645 39.35 9.85 -20.16
C MET A 645 39.41 10.10 -21.68
N LEU A 646 38.23 10.15 -22.33
CA LEU A 646 38.01 10.61 -23.72
C LEU A 646 38.57 9.66 -24.83
N ALA A 647 38.11 9.74 -26.10
CA ALA A 647 37.24 10.71 -26.75
C ALA A 647 36.20 10.06 -27.69
N MET A 648 35.22 10.85 -28.14
CA MET A 648 34.40 10.55 -29.32
C MET A 648 35.20 10.88 -30.60
N ASP A 649 34.94 10.16 -31.69
CA ASP A 649 35.18 10.66 -33.05
C ASP A 649 34.05 10.16 -33.99
N ALA A 650 33.76 10.88 -35.06
CA ALA A 650 32.56 10.70 -35.87
C ALA A 650 32.79 10.93 -37.38
N LYS A 651 32.29 10.01 -38.22
CA LYS A 651 32.13 10.24 -39.67
C LYS A 651 31.07 9.35 -40.34
N LEU A 652 29.94 9.97 -40.65
CA LEU A 652 29.19 9.94 -41.91
C LEU A 652 29.24 8.66 -42.78
N GLY A 653 28.06 8.09 -43.06
CA GLY A 653 27.89 6.97 -43.99
C GLY A 653 26.44 6.74 -44.47
N PHE A 654 25.74 7.79 -44.92
CA PHE A 654 24.36 7.67 -45.43
C PHE A 654 24.27 6.80 -46.70
N LYS A 655 23.34 5.82 -46.70
CA LYS A 655 22.59 5.43 -47.91
C LYS A 655 21.14 5.11 -47.55
N THR A 656 20.24 5.98 -47.97
CA THR A 656 18.78 5.79 -47.91
C THR A 656 18.29 5.05 -49.16
N THR A 657 17.24 4.24 -48.98
CA THR A 657 16.31 3.91 -50.06
C THR A 657 14.90 3.95 -49.49
N PHE A 658 14.15 5.00 -49.80
CA PHE A 658 12.71 5.08 -49.52
C PHE A 658 11.94 4.21 -50.51
N TYR A 659 10.82 3.61 -50.09
CA TYR A 659 9.57 3.71 -50.85
C TYR A 659 8.34 3.55 -49.94
N SER A 660 7.59 4.64 -49.85
CA SER A 660 6.16 4.75 -49.51
C SER A 660 5.46 5.13 -50.85
N PRO A 661 4.12 4.99 -51.08
CA PRO A 661 3.05 5.05 -50.07
C PRO A 661 1.80 4.17 -50.32
N TYR A 662 0.77 4.41 -49.49
CA TYR A 662 -0.67 4.20 -49.69
C TYR A 662 -1.18 4.14 -51.15
N THR A 663 -2.27 3.38 -51.39
CA THR A 663 -3.48 3.81 -52.17
C THR A 663 -4.64 2.79 -52.17
N ILE A 664 -5.78 3.20 -51.59
CA ILE A 664 -7.21 3.05 -52.01
C ILE A 664 -7.85 1.66 -52.36
N LEU A 665 -9.10 1.50 -51.91
CA LEU A 665 -10.08 0.45 -52.27
C LEU A 665 -10.72 0.67 -53.66
N ALA A 666 -10.80 -0.37 -54.52
CA ALA A 666 -11.82 -0.46 -55.58
C ALA A 666 -12.04 -1.89 -56.17
N ASN A 667 -13.30 -2.34 -56.12
CA ASN A 667 -14.06 -3.14 -57.11
C ASN A 667 -13.64 -4.56 -57.62
N ALA A 668 -14.71 -5.37 -57.71
CA ALA A 668 -15.06 -6.35 -58.77
C ALA A 668 -14.52 -7.81 -58.72
N SER A 669 -15.47 -8.73 -58.48
CA SER A 669 -15.48 -10.15 -58.91
C SER A 669 -15.61 -10.27 -60.45
N PRO A 670 -15.35 -11.44 -61.09
CA PRO A 670 -16.38 -12.51 -61.12
C PRO A 670 -15.91 -13.99 -61.28
N GLY A 671 -16.80 -14.92 -60.87
CA GLY A 671 -16.85 -16.33 -61.34
C GLY A 671 -15.98 -17.37 -60.60
N SER A 672 -16.33 -18.67 -60.57
CA SER A 672 -17.62 -19.31 -60.91
C SER A 672 -17.72 -20.78 -60.44
N VAL A 673 -18.82 -21.12 -59.75
CA VAL A 673 -19.65 -22.35 -59.86
C VAL A 673 -18.98 -23.75 -59.74
N ASP A 674 -19.26 -24.45 -58.63
CA ASP A 674 -20.13 -25.65 -58.52
C ASP A 674 -20.30 -26.02 -57.02
N SER A 675 -21.40 -26.49 -56.41
CA SER A 675 -22.79 -26.92 -56.72
C SER A 675 -23.14 -28.38 -56.36
N SER A 676 -23.80 -28.57 -55.20
CA SER A 676 -24.65 -29.71 -54.78
C SER A 676 -24.93 -29.65 -53.26
N VAL A 677 -26.03 -30.17 -52.68
CA VAL A 677 -27.42 -30.40 -53.12
C VAL A 677 -28.34 -30.29 -51.87
N TRP A 678 -29.55 -29.77 -52.05
CA TRP A 678 -30.85 -29.86 -51.33
C TRP A 678 -31.04 -30.91 -50.18
N ASP A 679 -32.02 -30.82 -49.25
CA ASP A 679 -33.34 -30.15 -49.31
C ASP A 679 -34.07 -29.96 -47.93
N THR A 680 -35.14 -29.13 -47.90
CA THR A 680 -36.34 -29.13 -46.98
C THR A 680 -36.19 -28.93 -45.46
N SER A 681 -37.16 -28.34 -44.70
CA SER A 681 -38.38 -27.56 -45.03
C SER A 681 -39.05 -26.89 -43.79
N SER A 682 -39.69 -25.72 -43.97
CA SER A 682 -41.01 -25.26 -43.44
C SER A 682 -41.38 -25.28 -41.93
N ALA A 683 -42.29 -24.44 -41.38
CA ALA A 683 -42.86 -23.13 -41.77
C ALA A 683 -43.82 -22.56 -40.66
N CYS A 684 -44.20 -21.27 -40.79
CA CYS A 684 -45.48 -20.64 -40.37
C CYS A 684 -45.82 -20.22 -38.91
N PHE A 685 -46.02 -18.90 -38.77
CA PHE A 685 -47.16 -18.17 -38.14
C PHE A 685 -47.60 -18.38 -36.67
N ALA A 686 -47.58 -17.26 -35.92
CA ALA A 686 -48.77 -16.70 -35.26
C ALA A 686 -48.66 -15.16 -35.16
N LEU A 687 -49.79 -14.44 -35.23
CA LEU A 687 -49.87 -12.97 -35.17
C LEU A 687 -51.13 -12.57 -34.38
N ALA A 688 -51.06 -11.51 -33.57
CA ALA A 688 -52.22 -10.91 -32.91
C ALA A 688 -52.00 -9.39 -32.73
N HIS A 689 -52.97 -8.57 -33.13
CA HIS A 689 -52.83 -7.09 -33.13
C HIS A 689 -54.18 -6.37 -32.99
N SER A 690 -54.23 -5.35 -32.13
CA SER A 690 -55.25 -4.29 -32.03
C SER A 690 -54.63 -3.08 -31.27
N THR A 691 -55.05 -1.80 -31.32
CA THR A 691 -56.13 -1.01 -31.97
C THR A 691 -57.54 -1.07 -31.29
N VAL A 692 -58.45 -0.09 -31.39
CA VAL A 692 -58.57 1.15 -32.21
C VAL A 692 -59.09 2.34 -31.36
N ALA A 693 -58.50 3.54 -31.53
CA ALA A 693 -59.06 4.90 -31.26
C ALA A 693 -59.52 5.27 -29.81
N ASP A 694 -59.79 6.55 -29.44
CA ASP A 694 -59.96 7.78 -30.26
C ASP A 694 -59.40 9.07 -29.60
N ALA A 695 -59.46 10.19 -30.33
CA ALA A 695 -58.56 11.36 -30.20
C ALA A 695 -58.99 12.52 -29.27
N ALA A 696 -57.99 13.33 -28.87
CA ALA A 696 -58.09 14.78 -28.68
C ALA A 696 -56.72 15.47 -28.89
N LEU A 697 -56.67 16.65 -29.50
CA LEU A 697 -55.44 17.37 -29.93
C LEU A 697 -55.44 18.84 -29.49
N VAL A 698 -54.29 19.37 -29.07
CA VAL A 698 -53.91 20.80 -29.18
C VAL A 698 -52.41 20.89 -29.53
N ASN A 699 -52.07 21.71 -30.53
CA ASN A 699 -50.69 21.89 -31.04
C ASN A 699 -50.00 23.13 -30.43
N VAL A 700 -48.66 23.09 -30.31
CA VAL A 700 -47.72 24.08 -30.90
C VAL A 700 -46.41 23.35 -31.28
N SER A 701 -45.69 23.79 -32.33
CA SER A 701 -44.51 23.12 -32.94
C SER A 701 -43.13 23.70 -32.54
N PRO A 702 -42.00 22.97 -32.75
CA PRO A 702 -40.66 23.36 -32.27
C PRO A 702 -39.68 23.91 -33.34
N THR A 703 -38.71 24.73 -32.88
CA THR A 703 -37.47 25.21 -33.54
C THR A 703 -36.53 25.76 -32.43
N LEU A 704 -35.18 25.78 -32.48
CA LEU A 704 -34.18 25.61 -33.55
C LEU A 704 -32.77 25.25 -32.99
N CYS A 705 -31.94 24.58 -33.81
CA CYS A 705 -30.46 24.49 -33.85
C CYS A 705 -29.54 24.58 -32.60
N THR A 706 -28.96 23.42 -32.25
CA THR A 706 -27.50 23.08 -32.33
C THR A 706 -26.38 24.12 -32.17
N ALA A 707 -25.46 23.80 -31.24
CA ALA A 707 -23.99 23.87 -31.33
C ALA A 707 -23.23 25.22 -31.40
N SER A 708 -22.08 25.29 -30.70
CA SER A 708 -20.98 26.24 -30.95
C SER A 708 -19.67 25.75 -30.32
N TYR A 709 -18.57 25.86 -31.06
CA TYR A 709 -17.19 25.62 -30.61
C TYR A 709 -16.38 26.92 -30.81
N LEU A 710 -15.69 27.37 -29.76
CA LEU A 710 -14.34 27.97 -29.71
C LEU A 710 -13.80 28.96 -30.80
N TYR A 711 -12.96 29.89 -30.28
CA TYR A 711 -11.89 30.70 -30.93
C TYR A 711 -12.17 32.05 -31.66
N LEU A 712 -11.91 33.14 -30.91
CA LEU A 712 -10.98 34.26 -31.20
C LEU A 712 -10.81 34.84 -32.63
N SER A 713 -11.39 36.04 -32.79
CA SER A 713 -10.82 37.28 -33.39
C SER A 713 -9.62 37.26 -34.36
N HIS A 714 -9.77 37.96 -35.50
CA HIS A 714 -8.91 39.13 -35.81
C HIS A 714 -9.50 40.12 -36.85
N THR A 715 -9.44 41.42 -36.53
CA THR A 715 -9.34 42.63 -37.41
C THR A 715 -10.09 42.75 -38.76
N ALA A 716 -10.94 43.77 -38.89
CA ALA A 716 -10.92 44.74 -40.02
C ALA A 716 -11.63 46.09 -39.70
N ARG A 717 -11.17 47.19 -40.31
CA ARG A 717 -11.54 48.59 -40.02
C ARG A 717 -12.86 49.06 -40.69
N ARG A 718 -13.60 49.97 -40.03
CA ARG A 718 -14.22 51.21 -40.56
C ARG A 718 -14.60 52.11 -39.37
N LEU A 719 -13.89 53.21 -39.10
CA LEU A 719 -14.07 54.56 -39.68
C LEU A 719 -15.42 55.22 -39.37
N HIS A 720 -15.43 56.14 -38.39
CA HIS A 720 -16.14 57.42 -38.50
C HIS A 720 -15.40 58.53 -37.73
N TRP A 721 -15.56 59.77 -38.18
CA TRP A 721 -14.86 60.98 -37.69
C TRP A 721 -15.65 61.69 -36.57
N GLY A 722 -14.96 62.37 -35.63
CA GLY A 722 -15.66 63.31 -34.74
C GLY A 722 -14.91 63.93 -33.55
N ARG A 723 -13.99 64.88 -33.79
CA ARG A 723 -13.42 65.84 -32.79
C ARG A 723 -12.49 65.18 -31.74
N LEU A 724 -11.55 65.88 -31.07
CA LEU A 724 -11.13 67.28 -31.12
C LEU A 724 -9.60 67.39 -30.83
N LYS A 725 -9.03 68.55 -31.17
CA LYS A 725 -7.67 69.07 -30.92
C LYS A 725 -7.15 68.93 -29.47
N ASP A 726 -5.84 68.87 -29.19
CA ASP A 726 -4.63 68.66 -30.04
C ASP A 726 -3.79 67.45 -29.50
N LEU A 727 -2.55 67.43 -28.97
CA LEU A 727 -1.45 68.40 -28.71
C LEU A 727 -0.06 67.66 -28.69
N LEU A 728 1.01 68.47 -28.62
CA LEU A 728 2.46 68.25 -28.40
C LEU A 728 2.84 67.26 -27.24
N LEU A 729 4.03 66.62 -27.16
CA LEU A 729 5.28 66.71 -27.95
C LEU A 729 6.16 65.43 -27.81
N LEU A 730 7.18 65.32 -28.68
CA LEU A 730 8.35 64.40 -28.65
C LEU A 730 9.47 64.91 -27.70
N PRO A 731 10.57 64.16 -27.43
CA PRO A 731 10.98 62.87 -28.01
C PRO A 731 11.02 61.67 -27.06
#